data_AF-A0A2S8PW26-F1
#
_entry.id   AF-A0A2S8PW26-F1
#
_cell.length_a   1.000
_cell.length_b   1.000
_cell.length_c   1.000
_cell.angle_alpha   90.00
_cell.angle_beta   90.00
_cell.angle_gamma   90.00
#
_symmetry.space_group_name_H-M   'P 1'
#
loop_
_entity.id
_entity.type
_entity.pdbx_description
1 polymer ?
#
loop_
_entity_poly.entity_id
_entity_poly.type
_entity_poly.pdbx_seq_one_letter_code
_entity_poly.pdbx_strand_id
1 'polypeptide(L)'
;MGTRFEIDAHFDWCKIFDGEMRSPMQCQLALFNSYSLIYIDMTAKQAGADNLNIFKLLNHAFHLDLPEKEAPLLIQDAGFFTFSNHANPPETEKLSNIFPQIPLPKSVTEMETPVSHSCTFWLTLRLKGNYLFNNLIEIGVKDGDLPQADISISGRLDRGISAGESIKKSRYTAVLPDFKLFKIFGFNNLILKYQFDNHAKYEIAGTITLDLFQETYCFDGDLSADEKQVQASLKICHENSKSTIDKPFDGRMTGVTFGDLSFGINYTFAVPEKKQPKVGLYWVEGTINYAKLPALSGRLYFLDNAPILASVAINQDLSIHGIFEASFSGSNFSWPSHFIDIVFHPGSNLYYRRETDGDIKQENAIISSLAEKSLLLNQDITHYQPGFHLHALFDITLIETLQLKGDIQITKEGVNAEIQLLNPISLFVLQITGFEQDPGPTLLFSTVKENKFVFRCGLLFFKHDFGLNVEISGTKDKTGKLKISGSLSSDKISSPLLPNPTKLGFSYSKSAGFKITDWPAFNLDNNQFINFIEELKKLSRNKGSNCGQLTQFVNEHLLTSRFSISPSFDTKTDNASQKDQLYFVLNGKYTMTMAGTDFVTLSFPKTVEFLLPNNLSLEELPNAIGEALKSAAESFVKGLLENREAIATFLTLTAAEKAADYAMTLLCEGLVDAALTETIQSGAEALAAAGGVAAGAAIIGSIINKIKDEINSKPTPPNPPKPADPKPPENLSATYEYKDHKAKFKWGYTENADGYQVKLKAPNNETLLNKKLNLKDNSFILPITPELAAGVYTWSVAATRQDFTSSENQLQQHRLSIPELSINLEEKSLIERDINLILQWNQVTDASHYNVKIERDGQTENRSIAAPQNSETIIFDKLKPAGKYRFSLAALSDSNYIASEFCQVQQWLRLETPQQIQANYQSSGIEIQWQCCPDTTHYLLSLWVPNNTWIQQTENSTTGRAHIPLPPIPIAGTYKLYLASMPDATATSIPSIWSDEVAIEVVITPEQIAQSAYQQQMSGNDCGKLIIKSFPDLKANMLAAAMAQVGYIAVETGQGLKSAYPSISASEITEILLAIYGKALTLEQLAQKAYDEHLSGSECGQRLITEYPATQTKVLGSTMALAGYSATETGQGLKSAYPSISASEITEILLAIYGKALTLEQLAQKAYDERISGNQCGQTLITEYPATQTKVLGSAMALAGYSATETGQGLKSAYPSISASEITAALLETYGRQ
;
A
#
# COMPACT_ATOMS: atom_id res chain seq x y z
N MET A 1 -42.40 63.97 2.45
CA MET A 1 -42.51 63.66 1.00
C MET A 1 -41.69 64.71 0.27
N GLY A 2 -40.44 64.39 -0.09
CA GLY A 2 -39.54 65.29 -0.81
C GLY A 2 -39.87 65.31 -2.31
N THR A 3 -39.51 66.39 -2.98
CA THR A 3 -39.68 66.57 -4.43
C THR A 3 -38.77 65.57 -5.16
N ARG A 4 -39.36 64.61 -5.89
CA ARG A 4 -38.62 63.67 -6.76
C ARG A 4 -38.31 64.39 -8.07
N PHE A 5 -37.03 64.47 -8.40
CA PHE A 5 -36.57 64.98 -9.71
C PHE A 5 -35.87 63.84 -10.44
N GLU A 6 -36.27 63.62 -11.70
CA GLU A 6 -35.75 62.54 -12.54
C GLU A 6 -35.18 63.11 -13.84
N ILE A 7 -34.02 62.60 -14.23
CA ILE A 7 -33.41 62.86 -15.53
C ILE A 7 -33.29 61.53 -16.26
N ASP A 8 -33.85 61.46 -17.46
CA ASP A 8 -33.80 60.28 -18.33
C ASP A 8 -32.96 60.56 -19.57
N ALA A 9 -32.08 59.63 -19.91
CA ALA A 9 -31.25 59.68 -21.11
C ALA A 9 -31.22 58.31 -21.81
N HIS A 10 -31.29 58.32 -23.14
CA HIS A 10 -31.24 57.11 -23.97
C HIS A 10 -29.98 57.15 -24.83
N PHE A 11 -29.25 56.04 -24.88
CA PHE A 11 -27.98 55.92 -25.59
C PHE A 11 -27.96 54.65 -26.44
N ASP A 12 -27.43 54.73 -27.66
CA ASP A 12 -27.19 53.55 -28.51
C ASP A 12 -25.97 52.73 -28.04
N TRP A 13 -25.04 53.41 -27.36
CA TRP A 13 -23.86 52.85 -26.71
C TRP A 13 -23.41 53.82 -25.60
N CYS A 14 -22.69 53.32 -24.60
CA CYS A 14 -22.02 54.20 -23.64
C CYS A 14 -20.69 53.60 -23.17
N LYS A 15 -19.82 54.46 -22.61
CA LYS A 15 -18.55 54.06 -22.00
C LYS A 15 -18.72 54.04 -20.49
N ILE A 16 -18.68 52.85 -19.88
CA ILE A 16 -18.81 52.65 -18.42
C ILE A 16 -17.54 51.98 -17.93
N PHE A 17 -16.90 52.54 -16.88
CA PHE A 17 -15.63 52.04 -16.32
C PHE A 17 -14.54 51.80 -17.38
N ASP A 18 -14.44 52.72 -18.33
CA ASP A 18 -13.56 52.65 -19.49
C ASP A 18 -13.86 51.55 -20.55
N GLY A 19 -14.87 50.71 -20.33
CA GLY A 19 -15.35 49.73 -21.29
C GLY A 19 -16.45 50.28 -22.21
N GLU A 20 -16.38 49.98 -23.50
CA GLU A 20 -17.39 50.38 -24.49
C GLU A 20 -18.51 49.34 -24.57
N MET A 21 -19.67 49.68 -23.99
CA MET A 21 -20.85 48.84 -24.01
C MET A 21 -21.75 49.22 -25.20
N ARG A 22 -21.71 48.41 -26.26
CA ARG A 22 -22.49 48.60 -27.49
C ARG A 22 -23.85 47.92 -27.41
N SER A 23 -24.74 48.48 -26.60
CA SER A 23 -26.14 48.06 -26.50
C SER A 23 -27.02 49.28 -26.21
N PRO A 24 -28.25 49.34 -26.75
CA PRO A 24 -29.21 50.37 -26.37
C PRO A 24 -29.44 50.38 -24.85
N MET A 25 -29.31 51.56 -24.24
CA MET A 25 -29.37 51.77 -22.80
C MET A 25 -30.24 52.95 -22.43
N GLN A 26 -30.87 52.84 -21.26
CA GLN A 26 -31.55 53.93 -20.60
C GLN A 26 -30.82 54.23 -19.29
N CYS A 27 -30.32 55.45 -19.13
CA CYS A 27 -29.79 55.94 -17.86
C CYS A 27 -30.81 56.86 -17.21
N GLN A 28 -31.03 56.67 -15.92
CA GLN A 28 -31.89 57.53 -15.13
C GLN A 28 -31.17 57.96 -13.85
N LEU A 29 -31.25 59.25 -13.54
CA LEU A 29 -30.78 59.83 -12.29
C LEU A 29 -31.99 60.28 -11.47
N ALA A 30 -32.22 59.62 -10.34
CA ALA A 30 -33.26 59.97 -9.40
C ALA A 30 -32.64 60.72 -8.20
N LEU A 31 -33.06 61.98 -8.01
CA LEU A 31 -32.60 62.83 -6.92
C LEU A 31 -33.63 62.85 -5.78
N PHE A 32 -33.15 62.59 -4.57
CA PHE A 32 -33.90 62.68 -3.32
C PHE A 32 -33.18 63.62 -2.35
N ASN A 33 -33.89 64.14 -1.34
CA ASN A 33 -33.38 65.20 -0.45
C ASN A 33 -31.97 64.92 0.15
N SER A 34 -31.63 63.67 0.47
CA SER A 34 -30.35 63.30 1.08
C SER A 34 -29.50 62.35 0.24
N TYR A 35 -30.04 61.78 -0.84
CA TYR A 35 -29.42 60.70 -1.62
C TYR A 35 -29.76 60.82 -3.11
N SER A 36 -28.86 60.35 -3.97
CA SER A 36 -29.08 60.23 -5.41
C SER A 36 -28.91 58.77 -5.80
N LEU A 37 -29.80 58.25 -6.64
CA LEU A 37 -29.65 56.95 -7.29
C LEU A 37 -29.37 57.18 -8.77
N ILE A 38 -28.23 56.69 -9.24
CA ILE A 38 -27.92 56.62 -10.67
C ILE A 38 -28.07 55.16 -11.07
N TYR A 39 -28.86 54.88 -12.11
CA TYR A 39 -28.92 53.56 -12.70
C TYR A 39 -28.92 53.61 -14.22
N ILE A 40 -28.44 52.52 -14.80
CA ILE A 40 -28.33 52.30 -16.23
C ILE A 40 -28.93 50.93 -16.49
N ASP A 41 -29.96 50.89 -17.32
CA ASP A 41 -30.67 49.69 -17.71
C ASP A 41 -30.39 49.35 -19.18
N MET A 42 -30.16 48.08 -19.42
CA MET A 42 -29.99 47.43 -20.71
C MET A 42 -31.09 46.40 -20.85
N THR A 43 -31.91 46.46 -21.88
CA THR A 43 -32.97 45.46 -22.09
C THR A 43 -32.84 44.77 -23.44
N ALA A 44 -33.12 43.46 -23.47
CA ALA A 44 -33.14 42.67 -24.70
C ALA A 44 -34.14 43.26 -25.73
N LYS A 45 -35.28 43.77 -25.25
CA LYS A 45 -36.30 44.45 -26.06
C LYS A 45 -35.77 45.71 -26.75
N GLN A 46 -35.00 46.54 -26.06
CA GLN A 46 -34.37 47.72 -26.66
C GLN A 46 -33.30 47.32 -27.71
N ALA A 47 -32.66 46.16 -27.54
CA ALA A 47 -31.73 45.60 -28.51
C ALA A 47 -32.40 44.84 -29.69
N GLY A 48 -33.74 44.80 -29.76
CA GLY A 48 -34.48 44.14 -30.83
C GLY A 48 -34.40 42.61 -30.83
N ALA A 49 -34.05 41.99 -29.69
CA ALA A 49 -33.88 40.55 -29.53
C ALA A 49 -34.76 40.00 -28.39
N ASP A 50 -35.11 38.71 -28.47
CA ASP A 50 -35.90 38.04 -27.42
C ASP A 50 -35.09 37.81 -26.13
N ASN A 51 -33.76 37.67 -26.25
CA ASN A 51 -32.80 37.54 -25.15
C ASN A 51 -31.48 38.23 -25.52
N LEU A 52 -30.74 38.72 -24.54
CA LEU A 52 -29.41 39.32 -24.70
C LEU A 52 -28.33 38.38 -24.17
N ASN A 53 -27.25 38.14 -24.94
CA ASN A 53 -26.09 37.39 -24.46
C ASN A 53 -25.15 38.33 -23.71
N ILE A 54 -25.24 38.35 -22.38
CA ILE A 54 -24.50 39.30 -21.54
C ILE A 54 -22.99 39.00 -21.55
N PHE A 55 -22.59 37.74 -21.64
CA PHE A 55 -21.17 37.37 -21.73
C PHE A 55 -20.52 37.97 -22.97
N LYS A 56 -21.21 37.96 -24.11
CA LYS A 56 -20.71 38.62 -25.33
C LYS A 56 -20.50 40.13 -25.15
N LEU A 57 -21.44 40.81 -24.51
CA LEU A 57 -21.32 42.25 -24.24
C LEU A 57 -20.17 42.56 -23.28
N LEU A 58 -20.06 41.79 -22.19
CA LEU A 58 -19.01 41.98 -21.18
C LEU A 58 -17.63 41.63 -21.74
N ASN A 59 -17.50 40.57 -22.55
CA ASN A 59 -16.26 40.23 -23.25
C ASN A 59 -15.81 41.37 -24.18
N HIS A 60 -16.72 41.95 -24.96
CA HIS A 60 -16.41 43.07 -25.84
C HIS A 60 -16.02 44.33 -25.05
N ALA A 61 -16.77 44.68 -24.00
CA ALA A 61 -16.56 45.92 -23.27
C ALA A 61 -15.34 45.90 -22.36
N PHE A 62 -15.03 44.74 -21.74
CA PHE A 62 -14.02 44.63 -20.70
C PHE A 62 -12.89 43.63 -21.02
N HIS A 63 -12.85 43.10 -22.25
CA HIS A 63 -11.85 42.11 -22.70
C HIS A 63 -11.80 40.86 -21.81
N LEU A 64 -12.98 40.36 -21.44
CA LEU A 64 -13.14 39.15 -20.63
C LEU A 64 -13.16 37.87 -21.50
N ASP A 65 -12.92 36.73 -20.85
CA ASP A 65 -12.97 35.38 -21.47
C ASP A 65 -14.14 34.53 -20.92
N LEU A 66 -15.33 35.12 -20.92
CA LEU A 66 -16.55 34.43 -20.53
C LEU A 66 -17.05 33.54 -21.69
N PRO A 67 -17.69 32.39 -21.42
CA PRO A 67 -18.02 31.37 -22.43
C PRO A 67 -19.24 31.77 -23.30
N GLU A 68 -19.07 32.78 -24.17
CA GLU A 68 -20.18 33.35 -24.95
C GLU A 68 -20.76 32.42 -26.03
N LYS A 69 -20.04 31.37 -26.46
CA LYS A 69 -20.45 30.41 -27.49
C LYS A 69 -20.96 29.09 -26.90
N GLU A 70 -20.20 28.48 -25.98
CA GLU A 70 -20.47 27.14 -25.43
C GLU A 70 -21.52 27.15 -24.31
N ALA A 71 -21.49 28.18 -23.46
CA ALA A 71 -22.42 28.35 -22.33
C ALA A 71 -22.90 29.81 -22.23
N PRO A 72 -23.62 30.33 -23.24
CA PRO A 72 -24.08 31.71 -23.25
C PRO A 72 -25.02 31.98 -22.07
N LEU A 73 -24.82 33.11 -21.39
CA LEU A 73 -25.74 33.61 -20.38
C LEU A 73 -26.75 34.56 -21.05
N LEU A 74 -27.96 34.06 -21.25
CA LEU A 74 -29.07 34.74 -21.91
C LEU A 74 -29.94 35.46 -20.87
N ILE A 75 -30.07 36.78 -21.00
CA ILE A 75 -30.76 37.65 -20.03
C ILE A 75 -31.91 38.43 -20.70
N GLN A 76 -32.87 38.87 -19.90
CA GLN A 76 -33.95 39.78 -20.33
C GLN A 76 -33.52 41.25 -20.20
N ASP A 77 -32.90 41.56 -19.08
CA ASP A 77 -32.38 42.89 -18.77
C ASP A 77 -31.17 42.77 -17.84
N ALA A 78 -30.38 43.83 -17.82
CA ALA A 78 -29.25 44.01 -16.92
C ALA A 78 -29.01 45.48 -16.69
N GLY A 79 -28.25 45.80 -15.66
CA GLY A 79 -27.94 47.18 -15.39
C GLY A 79 -26.90 47.38 -14.31
N PHE A 80 -26.51 48.63 -14.19
CA PHE A 80 -25.62 49.12 -13.15
C PHE A 80 -26.37 50.14 -12.30
N PHE A 81 -26.18 50.13 -10.99
CA PHE A 81 -26.63 51.23 -10.16
C PHE A 81 -25.63 51.60 -9.07
N THR A 82 -25.57 52.88 -8.75
CA THR A 82 -24.71 53.43 -7.71
C THR A 82 -25.43 54.56 -6.96
N PHE A 83 -24.92 54.88 -5.77
CA PHE A 83 -25.49 55.88 -4.89
C PHE A 83 -24.51 57.02 -4.70
N SER A 84 -25.00 58.24 -4.89
CA SER A 84 -24.31 59.45 -4.44
C SER A 84 -24.98 59.98 -3.20
N ASN A 85 -24.18 60.46 -2.26
CA ASN A 85 -24.65 60.81 -0.94
C ASN A 85 -24.23 62.23 -0.55
N HIS A 86 -25.12 62.93 0.16
CA HIS A 86 -24.82 64.19 0.83
C HIS A 86 -24.73 64.06 2.38
N ALA A 87 -25.07 62.90 2.98
CA ALA A 87 -24.94 62.58 4.44
C ALA A 87 -24.93 61.06 4.74
N ASN A 88 -24.09 60.52 5.64
CA ASN A 88 -23.90 59.06 5.93
C ASN A 88 -25.11 58.14 5.61
N PRO A 89 -24.96 57.14 4.71
CA PRO A 89 -26.08 56.32 4.26
C PRO A 89 -26.53 55.34 5.35
N PRO A 90 -27.82 54.96 5.40
CA PRO A 90 -28.30 53.89 6.27
C PRO A 90 -27.87 52.55 5.67
N GLU A 91 -26.61 52.17 5.88
CA GLU A 91 -25.96 50.98 5.25
C GLU A 91 -26.68 49.65 5.54
N THR A 92 -27.55 49.62 6.56
CA THR A 92 -28.31 48.45 7.01
C THR A 92 -29.73 48.36 6.46
N GLU A 93 -30.25 49.40 5.81
CA GLU A 93 -31.64 49.45 5.34
C GLU A 93 -31.75 49.03 3.87
N LYS A 94 -32.79 48.23 3.55
CA LYS A 94 -33.02 47.69 2.20
C LYS A 94 -33.42 48.79 1.21
N LEU A 95 -33.03 48.64 -0.06
CA LEU A 95 -33.36 49.62 -1.10
C LEU A 95 -34.86 49.81 -1.27
N SER A 96 -35.67 48.77 -1.11
CA SER A 96 -37.13 48.84 -1.20
C SER A 96 -37.76 49.77 -0.15
N ASN A 97 -37.12 49.93 1.02
CA ASN A 97 -37.57 50.83 2.08
C ASN A 97 -37.16 52.29 1.80
N ILE A 98 -35.99 52.48 1.20
CA ILE A 98 -35.42 53.81 0.90
C ILE A 98 -36.02 54.38 -0.39
N PHE A 99 -36.26 53.51 -1.37
CA PHE A 99 -36.68 53.83 -2.73
C PHE A 99 -37.85 52.93 -3.17
N PRO A 100 -39.08 53.15 -2.68
CA PRO A 100 -40.20 52.24 -2.93
C PRO A 100 -40.77 52.27 -4.37
N GLN A 101 -40.28 53.15 -5.24
CA GLN A 101 -40.86 53.45 -6.58
C GLN A 101 -39.78 53.53 -7.68
N ILE A 102 -38.71 52.73 -7.55
CA ILE A 102 -37.62 52.63 -8.54
C ILE A 102 -37.87 51.48 -9.53
N PRO A 103 -37.38 51.59 -10.78
CA PRO A 103 -37.58 50.56 -11.80
C PRO A 103 -36.59 49.39 -11.70
N LEU A 104 -35.87 49.24 -10.58
CA LEU A 104 -35.08 48.04 -10.32
C LEU A 104 -36.00 46.85 -9.99
N PRO A 105 -35.63 45.60 -10.35
CA PRO A 105 -36.41 44.43 -9.98
C PRO A 105 -36.64 44.34 -8.47
N LYS A 106 -37.86 44.00 -8.07
CA LYS A 106 -38.26 43.94 -6.65
C LYS A 106 -37.32 43.05 -5.83
N SER A 107 -36.94 41.89 -6.37
CA SER A 107 -35.98 40.94 -5.79
C SER A 107 -34.60 41.55 -5.52
N VAL A 108 -34.11 42.45 -6.39
CA VAL A 108 -32.86 43.19 -6.18
C VAL A 108 -33.03 44.23 -5.07
N THR A 109 -34.15 44.97 -5.08
CA THR A 109 -34.39 46.04 -4.09
C THR A 109 -34.62 45.53 -2.66
N GLU A 110 -35.14 44.31 -2.51
CA GLU A 110 -35.34 43.65 -1.21
C GLU A 110 -34.06 42.97 -0.68
N MET A 111 -33.08 42.72 -1.56
CA MET A 111 -31.81 42.10 -1.21
C MET A 111 -30.71 43.13 -0.92
N GLU A 112 -30.60 44.15 -1.76
CA GLU A 112 -29.49 45.10 -1.71
C GLU A 112 -29.69 46.21 -0.68
N THR A 113 -28.57 46.81 -0.28
CA THR A 113 -28.49 48.02 0.55
C THR A 113 -27.67 49.07 -0.20
N PRO A 114 -27.76 50.36 0.17
CA PRO A 114 -26.99 51.40 -0.50
C PRO A 114 -25.48 51.12 -0.48
N VAL A 115 -24.83 51.15 -1.64
CA VAL A 115 -23.38 51.04 -1.78
C VAL A 115 -22.73 52.42 -1.92
N SER A 116 -21.84 52.79 -0.99
CA SER A 116 -21.01 53.99 -1.14
C SER A 116 -19.82 53.68 -2.07
N HIS A 117 -19.29 54.67 -2.79
CA HIS A 117 -18.10 54.63 -3.67
C HIS A 117 -17.85 53.33 -4.48
N SER A 118 -18.92 52.63 -4.84
CA SER A 118 -18.90 51.43 -5.68
C SER A 118 -20.22 51.34 -6.44
N CYS A 119 -20.36 50.33 -7.27
CA CYS A 119 -21.52 50.07 -8.09
C CYS A 119 -22.00 48.63 -7.84
N THR A 120 -23.29 48.41 -7.98
CA THR A 120 -23.87 47.07 -8.09
C THR A 120 -24.17 46.79 -9.54
N PHE A 121 -23.81 45.58 -10.00
CA PHE A 121 -24.23 45.05 -11.28
C PHE A 121 -25.36 44.05 -11.05
N TRP A 122 -26.43 44.14 -11.84
CA TRP A 122 -27.56 43.24 -11.75
C TRP A 122 -28.00 42.77 -13.14
N LEU A 123 -28.63 41.61 -13.18
CA LEU A 123 -29.21 41.07 -14.41
C LEU A 123 -30.40 40.17 -14.09
N THR A 124 -31.32 40.06 -15.03
CA THR A 124 -32.46 39.16 -14.93
C THR A 124 -32.40 38.09 -16.01
N LEU A 125 -32.47 36.83 -15.59
CA LEU A 125 -32.38 35.66 -16.47
C LEU A 125 -33.66 34.83 -16.42
N ARG A 126 -34.00 34.20 -17.55
CA ARG A 126 -34.99 33.13 -17.60
C ARG A 126 -34.31 31.82 -17.24
N LEU A 127 -34.92 31.04 -16.34
CA LEU A 127 -34.40 29.71 -16.02
C LEU A 127 -34.28 28.83 -17.27
N LYS A 128 -35.33 28.86 -18.10
CA LYS A 128 -35.40 28.09 -19.34
C LYS A 128 -34.64 28.77 -20.45
N GLY A 129 -33.78 28.01 -21.12
CA GLY A 129 -32.96 28.47 -22.24
C GLY A 129 -31.54 28.87 -21.83
N ASN A 130 -31.22 28.89 -20.54
CA ASN A 130 -29.87 29.07 -20.02
C ASN A 130 -29.22 27.73 -19.71
N TYR A 131 -28.00 27.51 -20.21
CA TYR A 131 -27.29 26.23 -20.15
C TYR A 131 -27.29 25.59 -18.75
N LEU A 132 -26.83 26.34 -17.75
CA LEU A 132 -26.69 25.87 -16.37
C LEU A 132 -28.01 25.89 -15.59
N PHE A 133 -28.82 26.94 -15.73
CA PHE A 133 -30.03 27.12 -14.93
C PHE A 133 -31.23 26.28 -15.40
N ASN A 134 -31.16 25.65 -16.57
CA ASN A 134 -32.12 24.62 -16.98
C ASN A 134 -32.21 23.47 -15.97
N ASN A 135 -31.11 23.16 -15.30
CA ASN A 135 -31.05 22.10 -14.29
C ASN A 135 -31.93 22.41 -13.07
N LEU A 136 -32.22 23.69 -12.77
CA LEU A 136 -33.18 24.09 -11.72
C LEU A 136 -34.61 23.63 -12.03
N ILE A 137 -34.98 23.62 -13.31
CA ILE A 137 -36.28 23.14 -13.77
C ILE A 137 -36.37 21.63 -13.59
N GLU A 138 -35.28 20.91 -13.88
CA GLU A 138 -35.20 19.47 -13.70
C GLU A 138 -35.34 19.06 -12.22
N ILE A 139 -34.68 19.80 -11.32
CA ILE A 139 -34.74 19.50 -9.89
C ILE A 139 -36.01 19.99 -9.21
N GLY A 140 -36.85 20.83 -9.80
CA GLY A 140 -38.21 21.05 -9.28
C GLY A 140 -38.85 22.42 -9.45
N VAL A 141 -38.14 23.42 -9.98
CA VAL A 141 -38.68 24.77 -10.20
C VAL A 141 -39.41 24.82 -11.54
N LYS A 142 -40.74 24.64 -11.59
CA LYS A 142 -41.45 24.65 -12.88
C LYS A 142 -41.56 26.07 -13.45
N ASP A 143 -41.65 26.14 -14.77
CA ASP A 143 -42.08 27.35 -15.49
C ASP A 143 -43.43 27.83 -14.93
N GLY A 144 -43.44 28.98 -14.24
CA GLY A 144 -44.64 29.60 -13.66
C GLY A 144 -44.85 29.39 -12.15
N ASP A 145 -44.05 28.55 -11.48
CA ASP A 145 -44.08 28.42 -10.00
C ASP A 145 -43.46 29.66 -9.31
N LEU A 146 -42.61 30.39 -10.03
CA LEU A 146 -42.05 31.69 -9.62
C LEU A 146 -43.01 32.80 -10.08
N PRO A 147 -43.53 33.69 -9.19
CA PRO A 147 -44.44 34.78 -9.58
C PRO A 147 -43.87 35.82 -10.55
N GLN A 148 -42.61 35.70 -10.96
CA GLN A 148 -42.03 36.31 -12.16
C GLN A 148 -41.10 35.25 -12.77
N ALA A 149 -41.27 34.90 -14.04
CA ALA A 149 -40.52 33.82 -14.72
C ALA A 149 -39.02 34.13 -14.96
N ASP A 150 -38.52 35.13 -14.25
CA ASP A 150 -37.34 35.93 -14.52
C ASP A 150 -36.65 36.12 -13.15
N ILE A 151 -35.46 35.53 -12.96
CA ILE A 151 -34.67 35.63 -11.72
C ILE A 151 -33.67 36.76 -11.88
N SER A 152 -33.78 37.78 -11.04
CA SER A 152 -32.80 38.85 -10.99
C SER A 152 -31.71 38.54 -9.97
N ILE A 153 -30.46 38.45 -10.44
CA ILE A 153 -29.27 38.30 -9.60
C ILE A 153 -28.53 39.64 -9.52
N SER A 154 -27.99 39.97 -8.35
CA SER A 154 -27.18 41.19 -8.14
C SER A 154 -25.87 40.89 -7.44
N GLY A 155 -24.81 41.62 -7.80
CA GLY A 155 -23.48 41.51 -7.23
C GLY A 155 -22.83 42.87 -7.07
N ARG A 156 -22.21 43.11 -5.90
CA ARG A 156 -21.49 44.35 -5.61
C ARG A 156 -20.09 44.28 -6.17
N LEU A 157 -19.68 45.33 -6.88
CA LEU A 157 -18.34 45.42 -7.43
C LEU A 157 -17.32 45.83 -6.35
N ASP A 158 -16.15 45.22 -6.38
CA ASP A 158 -15.04 45.48 -5.48
C ASP A 158 -14.27 46.73 -5.92
N ARG A 159 -13.86 47.53 -4.93
CA ARG A 159 -13.03 48.72 -5.17
C ARG A 159 -11.56 48.33 -5.32
N GLY A 160 -10.83 49.07 -6.15
CA GLY A 160 -9.37 48.93 -6.29
C GLY A 160 -8.90 47.87 -7.28
N ILE A 161 -9.83 47.20 -7.97
CA ILE A 161 -9.54 46.30 -9.10
C ILE A 161 -10.25 46.78 -10.37
N SER A 162 -9.85 46.25 -11.54
CA SER A 162 -10.51 46.63 -12.80
C SER A 162 -11.99 46.20 -12.78
N ALA A 163 -12.86 46.97 -13.45
CA ALA A 163 -14.29 46.66 -13.48
C ALA A 163 -14.58 45.29 -14.10
N GLY A 164 -13.83 44.88 -15.13
CA GLY A 164 -13.92 43.55 -15.72
C GLY A 164 -13.61 42.43 -14.72
N GLU A 165 -12.48 42.53 -14.01
CA GLU A 165 -12.09 41.58 -12.96
C GLU A 165 -13.13 41.53 -11.82
N SER A 166 -13.64 42.70 -11.42
CA SER A 166 -14.66 42.77 -10.39
C SER A 166 -15.98 42.12 -10.84
N ILE A 167 -16.46 42.41 -12.05
CA ILE A 167 -17.67 41.80 -12.61
C ILE A 167 -17.52 40.28 -12.67
N LYS A 168 -16.33 39.78 -13.01
CA LYS A 168 -16.03 38.34 -13.09
C LYS A 168 -16.05 37.64 -11.72
N LYS A 169 -15.46 38.26 -10.70
CA LYS A 169 -15.25 37.69 -9.35
C LYS A 169 -16.40 37.92 -8.37
N SER A 170 -17.25 38.92 -8.63
CA SER A 170 -18.37 39.26 -7.75
C SER A 170 -19.31 38.07 -7.57
N ARG A 171 -19.77 37.86 -6.34
CA ARG A 171 -20.79 36.85 -6.03
C ARG A 171 -22.17 37.46 -6.31
N TYR A 172 -22.81 36.97 -7.35
CA TYR A 172 -24.17 37.34 -7.71
C TYR A 172 -25.16 36.51 -6.91
N THR A 173 -26.15 37.16 -6.33
CA THR A 173 -27.11 36.50 -5.46
C THR A 173 -28.54 36.84 -5.82
N ALA A 174 -29.45 35.89 -5.60
CA ALA A 174 -30.89 36.09 -5.73
C ALA A 174 -31.66 35.30 -4.67
N VAL A 175 -32.71 35.90 -4.14
CA VAL A 175 -33.68 35.18 -3.30
C VAL A 175 -34.63 34.41 -4.21
N LEU A 176 -34.69 33.10 -4.05
CA LEU A 176 -35.66 32.24 -4.72
C LEU A 176 -36.85 32.03 -3.78
N PRO A 177 -38.09 31.92 -4.28
CA PRO A 177 -39.23 31.54 -3.46
C PRO A 177 -39.12 30.06 -3.06
N ASP A 178 -39.86 29.69 -2.03
CA ASP A 178 -39.89 28.33 -1.53
C ASP A 178 -40.45 27.37 -2.60
N PHE A 179 -39.73 26.28 -2.87
CA PHE A 179 -40.14 25.26 -3.83
C PHE A 179 -39.79 23.86 -3.33
N LYS A 180 -40.28 22.81 -4.01
CA LYS A 180 -39.91 21.43 -3.68
C LYS A 180 -38.90 20.87 -4.66
N LEU A 181 -37.70 20.51 -4.18
CA LEU A 181 -36.76 19.73 -4.98
C LEU A 181 -37.15 18.26 -5.05
N PHE A 182 -36.96 17.67 -6.22
CA PHE A 182 -37.28 16.29 -6.58
C PHE A 182 -38.72 15.91 -6.20
N LYS A 183 -39.61 16.92 -6.05
CA LYS A 183 -40.99 16.81 -5.56
C LYS A 183 -41.14 16.28 -4.13
N ILE A 184 -40.04 16.10 -3.40
CA ILE A 184 -39.99 15.42 -2.10
C ILE A 184 -39.50 16.38 -1.02
N PHE A 185 -38.43 17.11 -1.30
CA PHE A 185 -37.75 17.97 -0.34
C PHE A 185 -38.30 19.39 -0.44
N GLY A 186 -38.93 19.90 0.62
CA GLY A 186 -39.26 21.32 0.69
C GLY A 186 -38.00 22.14 0.88
N PHE A 187 -37.83 23.21 0.12
CA PHE A 187 -36.71 24.11 0.18
C PHE A 187 -37.26 25.49 0.51
N ASN A 188 -36.83 26.03 1.66
CA ASN A 188 -37.33 27.30 2.19
C ASN A 188 -36.16 28.28 2.38
N ASN A 189 -36.45 29.58 2.34
CA ASN A 189 -35.47 30.67 2.55
C ASN A 189 -34.26 30.59 1.61
N LEU A 190 -34.54 30.44 0.32
CA LEU A 190 -33.52 30.06 -0.66
C LEU A 190 -32.75 31.25 -1.21
N ILE A 191 -31.42 31.12 -1.22
CA ILE A 191 -30.49 32.11 -1.78
C ILE A 191 -29.64 31.42 -2.83
N LEU A 192 -29.92 31.74 -4.10
CA LEU A 192 -29.05 31.40 -5.22
C LEU A 192 -27.78 32.23 -5.15
N LYS A 193 -26.63 31.60 -5.36
CA LYS A 193 -25.32 32.23 -5.41
C LYS A 193 -24.60 31.76 -6.69
N TYR A 194 -24.10 32.71 -7.48
CA TYR A 194 -23.49 32.47 -8.78
C TYR A 194 -22.28 33.39 -8.99
N GLN A 195 -21.28 32.93 -9.73
CA GLN A 195 -20.10 33.71 -10.09
C GLN A 195 -19.78 33.47 -11.56
N PHE A 196 -19.44 34.53 -12.30
CA PHE A 196 -19.11 34.37 -13.73
C PHE A 196 -17.77 33.68 -13.96
N ASP A 197 -16.80 33.85 -13.05
CA ASP A 197 -15.54 33.09 -13.11
C ASP A 197 -15.77 31.57 -12.99
N ASN A 198 -16.81 31.17 -12.26
CA ASN A 198 -17.25 29.78 -12.11
C ASN A 198 -18.60 29.54 -12.82
N HIS A 199 -18.68 29.95 -14.08
CA HIS A 199 -19.91 30.00 -14.87
C HIS A 199 -20.66 28.67 -15.01
N ALA A 200 -20.01 27.52 -14.78
CA ALA A 200 -20.56 26.18 -14.91
C ALA A 200 -21.17 25.64 -13.61
N LYS A 201 -21.20 26.44 -12.54
CA LYS A 201 -21.66 26.02 -11.21
C LYS A 201 -22.50 27.09 -10.53
N TYR A 202 -23.54 26.68 -9.80
CA TYR A 202 -24.26 27.54 -8.87
C TYR A 202 -24.45 26.86 -7.51
N GLU A 203 -24.69 27.67 -6.48
CA GLU A 203 -25.01 27.22 -5.12
C GLU A 203 -26.37 27.76 -4.69
N ILE A 204 -27.14 26.95 -3.96
CA ILE A 204 -28.40 27.35 -3.33
C ILE A 204 -28.25 27.11 -1.83
N ALA A 205 -28.20 28.20 -1.08
CA ALA A 205 -28.27 28.15 0.37
C ALA A 205 -29.73 28.14 0.81
N GLY A 206 -30.05 27.41 1.86
CA GLY A 206 -31.33 27.54 2.53
C GLY A 206 -31.61 26.36 3.44
N THR A 207 -32.88 26.22 3.76
CA THR A 207 -33.37 25.22 4.70
C THR A 207 -34.15 24.15 3.93
N ILE A 208 -33.69 22.91 3.99
CA ILE A 208 -34.41 21.73 3.46
C ILE A 208 -35.29 21.12 4.54
N THR A 209 -36.58 21.00 4.24
CA THR A 209 -37.51 20.16 4.98
C THR A 209 -37.71 18.82 4.28
N LEU A 210 -37.62 17.73 5.03
CA LEU A 210 -37.72 16.36 4.54
C LEU A 210 -38.69 15.56 5.42
N ASP A 211 -39.77 15.06 4.83
CA ASP A 211 -40.75 14.20 5.50
C ASP A 211 -40.25 12.74 5.51
N LEU A 212 -39.91 12.20 6.69
CA LEU A 212 -39.48 10.82 6.89
C LEU A 212 -40.22 10.20 8.08
N PHE A 213 -40.68 8.96 7.92
CA PHE A 213 -41.27 8.19 9.03
C PHE A 213 -42.41 8.93 9.76
N GLN A 214 -43.27 9.64 9.00
CA GLN A 214 -44.39 10.45 9.50
C GLN A 214 -43.99 11.72 10.27
N GLU A 215 -42.74 12.14 10.18
CA GLU A 215 -42.20 13.34 10.84
C GLU A 215 -41.49 14.22 9.81
N THR A 216 -41.44 15.53 10.05
CA THR A 216 -40.72 16.48 9.17
C THR A 216 -39.40 16.89 9.83
N TYR A 217 -38.30 16.65 9.14
CA TYR A 217 -36.94 17.03 9.55
C TYR A 217 -36.49 18.26 8.78
N CYS A 218 -35.66 19.08 9.41
CA CYS A 218 -35.19 20.34 8.86
C CYS A 218 -33.65 20.32 8.81
N PHE A 219 -33.05 20.69 7.68
CA PHE A 219 -31.60 20.70 7.47
C PHE A 219 -31.15 22.02 6.83
N ASP A 220 -30.07 22.61 7.35
CA ASP A 220 -29.44 23.81 6.81
C ASP A 220 -28.14 23.47 6.07
N GLY A 221 -27.89 24.19 4.98
CA GLY A 221 -26.62 24.18 4.26
C GLY A 221 -26.75 24.67 2.83
N ASP A 222 -25.69 24.43 2.04
CA ASP A 222 -25.63 24.82 0.63
C ASP A 222 -25.75 23.57 -0.27
N LEU A 223 -26.63 23.63 -1.25
CA LEU A 223 -26.70 22.71 -2.38
C LEU A 223 -25.87 23.28 -3.54
N SER A 224 -24.97 22.48 -4.08
CA SER A 224 -24.09 22.84 -5.18
C SER A 224 -24.50 22.07 -6.43
N ALA A 225 -24.68 22.76 -7.54
CA ALA A 225 -25.06 22.14 -8.81
C ALA A 225 -24.15 22.60 -9.95
N ASP A 226 -23.83 21.67 -10.84
CA ASP A 226 -23.10 21.91 -12.09
C ASP A 226 -23.91 21.38 -13.29
N GLU A 227 -23.29 21.30 -14.47
CA GLU A 227 -23.93 20.80 -15.69
C GLU A 227 -24.29 19.29 -15.63
N LYS A 228 -23.61 18.50 -14.78
CA LYS A 228 -23.68 17.02 -14.71
C LYS A 228 -24.42 16.52 -13.47
N GLN A 229 -24.35 17.25 -12.37
CA GLN A 229 -24.78 16.75 -11.07
C GLN A 229 -25.21 17.84 -10.09
N VAL A 230 -25.91 17.39 -9.06
CA VAL A 230 -26.27 18.15 -7.86
C VAL A 230 -25.75 17.41 -6.64
N GLN A 231 -25.05 18.13 -5.78
CA GLN A 231 -24.49 17.62 -4.54
C GLN A 231 -24.89 18.52 -3.36
N ALA A 232 -25.22 17.92 -2.23
CA ALA A 232 -25.46 18.65 -1.00
C ALA A 232 -24.99 17.83 0.21
N SER A 233 -24.47 18.52 1.23
CA SER A 233 -24.26 17.96 2.57
C SER A 233 -24.78 18.98 3.56
N LEU A 234 -25.86 18.61 4.24
CA LEU A 234 -26.66 19.51 5.04
C LEU A 234 -26.74 18.99 6.46
N LYS A 235 -26.73 19.88 7.43
CA LYS A 235 -26.77 19.53 8.85
C LYS A 235 -28.15 19.83 9.40
N ILE A 236 -28.60 19.07 10.38
CA ILE A 236 -29.89 19.32 11.02
C ILE A 236 -29.98 20.74 11.58
N CYS A 237 -31.11 21.40 11.35
CA CYS A 237 -31.42 22.67 12.00
C CYS A 237 -31.61 22.42 13.50
N HIS A 238 -31.06 23.26 14.36
CA HIS A 238 -31.26 23.14 15.81
C HIS A 238 -32.50 23.91 16.31
N GLU A 239 -33.06 24.81 15.50
CA GLU A 239 -34.28 25.55 15.83
C GLU A 239 -35.53 24.81 15.32
N ASN A 240 -36.38 24.34 16.25
CA ASN A 240 -37.73 23.79 16.01
C ASN A 240 -37.87 22.46 15.21
N SER A 241 -36.79 21.76 14.86
CA SER A 241 -36.85 20.41 14.25
C SER A 241 -36.58 19.27 15.22
N LYS A 242 -37.25 18.13 14.98
CA LYS A 242 -36.96 16.87 15.65
C LYS A 242 -35.54 16.43 15.27
N SER A 243 -34.66 16.23 16.26
CA SER A 243 -33.23 15.96 16.03
C SER A 243 -32.88 14.47 15.95
N THR A 244 -33.86 13.58 16.08
CA THR A 244 -33.66 12.12 16.12
C THR A 244 -34.70 11.34 15.32
N ILE A 245 -34.28 10.21 14.74
CA ILE A 245 -35.15 9.20 14.12
C ILE A 245 -35.22 7.99 15.05
N ASP A 246 -36.33 7.82 15.78
CA ASP A 246 -36.47 6.79 16.84
C ASP A 246 -37.08 5.46 16.37
N LYS A 247 -37.68 5.43 15.16
CA LYS A 247 -38.34 4.23 14.60
C LYS A 247 -38.04 4.07 13.10
N PRO A 248 -36.77 3.86 12.71
CA PRO A 248 -36.44 3.63 11.31
C PRO A 248 -37.17 2.39 10.77
N PHE A 249 -37.56 2.46 9.50
CA PHE A 249 -38.36 1.45 8.78
C PHE A 249 -39.66 1.07 9.51
N ASP A 250 -40.43 2.07 9.96
CA ASP A 250 -41.72 1.89 10.65
C ASP A 250 -41.62 0.99 11.90
N GLY A 251 -40.47 1.05 12.59
CA GLY A 251 -40.19 0.27 13.80
C GLY A 251 -39.66 -1.14 13.56
N ARG A 252 -39.43 -1.55 12.30
CA ARG A 252 -38.78 -2.85 11.99
C ARG A 252 -37.35 -2.92 12.52
N MET A 253 -36.67 -1.79 12.67
CA MET A 253 -35.39 -1.67 13.36
C MET A 253 -35.60 -1.25 14.82
N THR A 254 -36.16 -2.15 15.63
CA THR A 254 -36.49 -1.86 17.03
C THR A 254 -35.24 -1.53 17.87
N GLY A 255 -35.29 -0.46 18.66
CA GLY A 255 -34.23 -0.05 19.58
C GLY A 255 -33.09 0.77 18.96
N VAL A 256 -33.14 1.06 17.65
CA VAL A 256 -32.15 1.86 16.94
C VAL A 256 -32.67 3.29 16.77
N THR A 257 -31.94 4.27 17.32
CA THR A 257 -32.21 5.70 17.14
C THR A 257 -31.04 6.37 16.42
N PHE A 258 -31.32 7.13 15.36
CA PHE A 258 -30.33 8.01 14.72
C PHE A 258 -30.42 9.41 15.33
N GLY A 259 -29.30 9.98 15.75
CA GLY A 259 -29.13 11.36 16.20
C GLY A 259 -28.09 12.10 15.36
N ASP A 260 -27.85 13.37 15.71
CA ASP A 260 -26.89 14.26 15.03
C ASP A 260 -27.01 14.19 13.49
N LEU A 261 -28.25 14.26 13.02
CA LEU A 261 -28.58 13.93 11.64
C LEU A 261 -27.93 14.92 10.67
N SER A 262 -27.45 14.36 9.56
CA SER A 262 -27.02 15.09 8.38
C SER A 262 -27.68 14.46 7.15
N PHE A 263 -27.94 15.26 6.14
CA PHE A 263 -28.60 14.84 4.92
C PHE A 263 -27.69 15.09 3.72
N GLY A 264 -27.55 14.06 2.89
CA GLY A 264 -26.73 14.06 1.69
C GLY A 264 -27.56 13.85 0.43
N ILE A 265 -27.22 14.62 -0.61
CA ILE A 265 -27.78 14.46 -1.96
C ILE A 265 -26.63 14.23 -2.93
N ASN A 266 -26.76 13.21 -3.79
CA ASN A 266 -25.95 13.07 -5.00
C ASN A 266 -26.85 12.67 -6.16
N TYR A 267 -27.11 13.61 -7.06
CA TYR A 267 -27.98 13.42 -8.21
C TYR A 267 -27.22 13.68 -9.50
N THR A 268 -27.23 12.73 -10.44
CA THR A 268 -26.61 12.90 -11.76
C THR A 268 -27.69 13.08 -12.83
N PHE A 269 -27.58 14.17 -13.60
CA PHE A 269 -28.47 14.48 -14.70
C PHE A 269 -28.33 13.45 -15.83
N ALA A 270 -29.40 13.24 -16.60
CA ALA A 270 -29.34 12.34 -17.76
C ALA A 270 -28.47 12.96 -18.86
N VAL A 271 -27.48 12.20 -19.35
CA VAL A 271 -26.69 12.58 -20.54
C VAL A 271 -27.31 11.91 -21.78
N PRO A 272 -27.96 12.66 -22.69
CA PRO A 272 -28.71 12.08 -23.82
C PRO A 272 -27.85 11.17 -24.71
N GLU A 273 -26.57 11.50 -24.88
CA GLU A 273 -25.63 10.80 -25.77
C GLU A 273 -25.17 9.44 -25.22
N LYS A 274 -25.19 9.25 -23.88
CA LYS A 274 -24.67 8.05 -23.21
C LYS A 274 -25.74 7.04 -22.80
N LYS A 275 -27.03 7.30 -23.06
CA LYS A 275 -28.17 6.50 -22.58
C LYS A 275 -28.08 6.16 -21.07
N GLN A 276 -27.43 7.01 -20.27
CA GLN A 276 -27.33 6.81 -18.83
C GLN A 276 -28.65 7.24 -18.17
N PRO A 277 -29.29 6.39 -17.36
CA PRO A 277 -30.51 6.76 -16.66
C PRO A 277 -30.23 7.84 -15.61
N LYS A 278 -31.25 8.62 -15.25
CA LYS A 278 -31.19 9.53 -14.11
C LYS A 278 -30.96 8.70 -12.84
N VAL A 279 -29.91 8.99 -12.08
CA VAL A 279 -29.63 8.31 -10.80
C VAL A 279 -29.55 9.38 -9.71
N GLY A 280 -30.51 9.33 -8.79
CA GLY A 280 -30.55 10.14 -7.59
C GLY A 280 -30.31 9.27 -6.37
N LEU A 281 -29.27 9.57 -5.61
CA LEU A 281 -28.99 8.95 -4.33
C LEU A 281 -29.19 9.98 -3.22
N TYR A 282 -30.06 9.65 -2.28
CA TYR A 282 -30.33 10.46 -1.09
C TYR A 282 -30.05 9.63 0.15
N TRP A 283 -29.42 10.23 1.14
CA TRP A 283 -29.18 9.54 2.41
C TRP A 283 -29.25 10.48 3.61
N VAL A 284 -29.66 9.92 4.73
CA VAL A 284 -29.53 10.54 6.05
C VAL A 284 -28.43 9.81 6.79
N GLU A 285 -27.40 10.51 7.20
CA GLU A 285 -26.30 10.01 8.04
C GLU A 285 -26.47 10.53 9.47
N GLY A 286 -26.17 9.71 10.45
CA GLY A 286 -26.29 10.10 11.85
C GLY A 286 -25.52 9.19 12.79
N THR A 287 -25.32 9.68 14.02
CA THR A 287 -24.82 8.87 15.13
C THR A 287 -25.93 7.91 15.56
N ILE A 288 -25.60 6.63 15.72
CA ILE A 288 -26.59 5.65 16.19
C ILE A 288 -26.45 5.55 17.71
N ASN A 289 -27.50 5.99 18.40
CA ASN A 289 -27.63 5.78 19.82
C ASN A 289 -28.38 4.46 20.06
N TYR A 290 -27.64 3.35 20.01
CA TYR A 290 -28.13 2.09 20.54
C TYR A 290 -27.61 1.95 21.98
N ALA A 291 -28.52 2.10 22.94
CA ALA A 291 -28.25 1.90 24.36
C ALA A 291 -27.05 2.72 24.93
N LYS A 292 -26.81 3.94 24.40
CA LYS A 292 -25.73 4.88 24.79
C LYS A 292 -24.30 4.44 24.45
N LEU A 293 -24.12 3.51 23.52
CA LEU A 293 -22.80 3.10 23.05
C LEU A 293 -22.24 4.12 22.03
N PRO A 294 -21.07 4.74 22.27
CA PRO A 294 -20.54 5.85 21.45
C PRO A 294 -19.90 5.40 20.10
N ALA A 295 -20.00 4.12 19.74
CA ALA A 295 -19.20 3.51 18.68
C ALA A 295 -19.89 3.31 17.33
N LEU A 296 -21.15 3.76 17.16
CA LEU A 296 -21.96 3.45 15.98
C LEU A 296 -22.32 4.71 15.19
N SER A 297 -22.13 4.66 13.87
CA SER A 297 -22.73 5.60 12.92
C SER A 297 -23.53 4.83 11.89
N GLY A 298 -24.53 5.46 11.30
CA GLY A 298 -25.27 4.82 10.22
C GLY A 298 -25.72 5.76 9.15
N ARG A 299 -26.16 5.15 8.05
CA ARG A 299 -26.75 5.80 6.89
C ARG A 299 -28.06 5.12 6.54
N LEU A 300 -29.10 5.91 6.35
CA LEU A 300 -30.37 5.52 5.76
C LEU A 300 -30.36 5.99 4.31
N TYR A 301 -30.51 5.07 3.37
CA TYR A 301 -30.61 5.35 1.95
C TYR A 301 -32.07 5.31 1.50
N PHE A 302 -32.43 6.26 0.66
CA PHE A 302 -33.80 6.45 0.19
C PHE A 302 -33.87 6.37 -1.33
N LEU A 303 -34.94 5.73 -1.81
CA LEU A 303 -35.42 5.88 -3.18
C LEU A 303 -36.72 6.69 -3.10
N ASP A 304 -36.69 7.88 -3.68
CA ASP A 304 -37.73 8.90 -3.48
C ASP A 304 -37.94 9.19 -1.97
N ASN A 305 -39.15 8.98 -1.45
CA ASN A 305 -39.48 9.14 -0.04
C ASN A 305 -39.47 7.81 0.76
N ALA A 306 -39.08 6.71 0.10
CA ALA A 306 -39.12 5.38 0.70
C ALA A 306 -37.72 4.92 1.11
N PRO A 307 -37.50 4.57 2.39
CA PRO A 307 -36.22 4.01 2.84
C PRO A 307 -36.03 2.61 2.24
N ILE A 308 -34.87 2.36 1.65
CA ILE A 308 -34.54 1.10 0.97
C ILE A 308 -33.46 0.29 1.69
N LEU A 309 -32.51 0.98 2.32
CA LEU A 309 -31.35 0.36 2.98
C LEU A 309 -30.93 1.18 4.20
N ALA A 310 -30.79 0.56 5.36
CA ALA A 310 -29.99 1.07 6.48
C ALA A 310 -28.64 0.36 6.47
N SER A 311 -27.55 1.10 6.67
CA SER A 311 -26.23 0.57 6.98
C SER A 311 -25.74 1.19 8.29
N VAL A 312 -25.15 0.37 9.14
CA VAL A 312 -24.65 0.69 10.47
C VAL A 312 -23.20 0.25 10.50
N ALA A 313 -22.31 1.22 10.62
CA ALA A 313 -20.88 1.00 10.75
C ALA A 313 -20.47 0.96 12.22
N ILE A 314 -19.60 0.01 12.54
CA ILE A 314 -18.91 -0.07 13.82
C ILE A 314 -17.60 0.72 13.67
N ASN A 315 -17.51 1.86 14.36
CA ASN A 315 -16.38 2.79 14.24
C ASN A 315 -15.28 2.52 15.28
N GLN A 316 -15.60 1.74 16.32
CA GLN A 316 -14.71 1.42 17.45
C GLN A 316 -15.01 0.00 17.91
N ASP A 317 -14.05 -0.65 18.57
CA ASP A 317 -14.25 -1.97 19.18
C ASP A 317 -15.49 -1.97 20.08
N LEU A 318 -16.40 -2.91 19.83
CA LEU A 318 -17.66 -3.02 20.54
C LEU A 318 -17.83 -4.42 21.09
N SER A 319 -17.79 -4.57 22.42
CA SER A 319 -18.05 -5.86 23.06
C SER A 319 -19.55 -6.18 23.12
N ILE A 320 -19.92 -7.44 22.86
CA ILE A 320 -21.28 -7.96 23.03
C ILE A 320 -21.75 -7.84 24.49
N HIS A 321 -20.82 -7.88 25.44
CA HIS A 321 -21.13 -7.62 26.84
C HIS A 321 -21.65 -6.20 27.02
N GLY A 322 -20.99 -5.22 26.43
CA GLY A 322 -21.44 -3.82 26.42
C GLY A 322 -22.82 -3.67 25.76
N ILE A 323 -23.09 -4.39 24.67
CA ILE A 323 -24.41 -4.43 24.03
C ILE A 323 -25.46 -5.01 25.00
N PHE A 324 -25.18 -6.15 25.63
CA PHE A 324 -26.12 -6.81 26.52
C PHE A 324 -26.36 -6.03 27.83
N GLU A 325 -25.34 -5.49 28.48
CA GLU A 325 -25.53 -4.64 29.66
C GLU A 325 -26.42 -3.45 29.34
N ALA A 326 -26.19 -2.83 28.19
CA ALA A 326 -26.93 -1.67 27.76
C ALA A 326 -28.40 -2.04 27.41
N SER A 327 -28.63 -3.16 26.72
CA SER A 327 -29.96 -3.64 26.32
C SER A 327 -30.79 -4.24 27.47
N PHE A 328 -30.15 -4.77 28.51
CA PHE A 328 -30.81 -5.51 29.60
C PHE A 328 -30.70 -4.83 30.97
N SER A 329 -30.43 -3.53 30.98
CA SER A 329 -30.13 -2.65 32.14
C SER A 329 -31.12 -2.65 33.32
N GLY A 330 -32.17 -3.48 33.30
CA GLY A 330 -33.09 -3.74 34.42
C GLY A 330 -33.32 -5.22 34.77
N SER A 331 -32.52 -6.16 34.27
CA SER A 331 -32.67 -7.59 34.54
C SER A 331 -31.41 -8.22 35.15
N ASN A 332 -31.54 -9.31 35.92
CA ASN A 332 -30.43 -10.11 36.49
C ASN A 332 -29.57 -10.82 35.42
N PHE A 333 -29.51 -10.28 34.20
CA PHE A 333 -28.77 -10.85 33.09
C PHE A 333 -27.29 -10.51 33.26
N SER A 334 -26.47 -11.54 33.49
CA SER A 334 -25.01 -11.44 33.52
C SER A 334 -24.46 -12.23 32.34
N TRP A 335 -23.91 -11.53 31.35
CA TRP A 335 -23.09 -12.18 30.34
C TRP A 335 -21.75 -12.61 30.97
N PRO A 336 -21.30 -13.86 30.79
CA PRO A 336 -20.04 -14.34 31.37
C PRO A 336 -18.84 -13.84 30.56
N SER A 337 -18.63 -12.52 30.51
CA SER A 337 -17.56 -11.86 29.74
C SER A 337 -16.15 -12.36 30.09
N HIS A 338 -15.96 -12.86 31.31
CA HIS A 338 -14.70 -13.50 31.75
C HIS A 338 -14.45 -14.90 31.15
N PHE A 339 -15.46 -15.52 30.54
CA PHE A 339 -15.37 -16.84 29.91
C PHE A 339 -15.51 -16.79 28.39
N ILE A 340 -16.41 -15.92 27.90
CA ILE A 340 -16.61 -15.66 26.47
C ILE A 340 -16.87 -14.17 26.34
N ASP A 341 -15.98 -13.44 25.71
CA ASP A 341 -16.28 -12.10 25.20
C ASP A 341 -16.21 -12.09 23.68
N ILE A 342 -17.16 -11.41 23.04
CA ILE A 342 -17.23 -11.22 21.58
C ILE A 342 -17.01 -9.73 21.34
N VAL A 343 -15.89 -9.37 20.73
CA VAL A 343 -15.56 -7.97 20.41
C VAL A 343 -15.68 -7.75 18.92
N PHE A 344 -16.63 -6.91 18.50
CA PHE A 344 -16.79 -6.50 17.10
C PHE A 344 -15.81 -5.38 16.77
N HIS A 345 -14.99 -5.57 15.73
CA HIS A 345 -13.96 -4.61 15.33
C HIS A 345 -14.44 -3.64 14.23
N PRO A 346 -13.77 -2.48 14.07
CA PRO A 346 -13.93 -1.61 12.91
C PRO A 346 -13.79 -2.37 11.59
N GLY A 347 -14.68 -2.06 10.64
CA GLY A 347 -14.81 -2.81 9.38
C GLY A 347 -15.93 -3.86 9.40
N SER A 348 -16.52 -4.12 10.57
CA SER A 348 -17.81 -4.80 10.68
C SER A 348 -18.95 -3.89 10.20
N ASN A 349 -19.91 -4.44 9.46
CA ASN A 349 -21.06 -3.72 8.93
C ASN A 349 -22.35 -4.50 9.19
N LEU A 350 -23.34 -3.81 9.74
CA LEU A 350 -24.70 -4.30 9.88
C LEU A 350 -25.58 -3.53 8.89
N TYR A 351 -26.38 -4.24 8.09
CA TYR A 351 -27.36 -3.58 7.24
C TYR A 351 -28.75 -4.20 7.35
N TYR A 352 -29.75 -3.37 7.08
CA TYR A 352 -31.13 -3.81 6.91
C TYR A 352 -31.62 -3.34 5.54
N ARG A 353 -32.02 -4.27 4.68
CA ARG A 353 -32.70 -3.96 3.43
C ARG A 353 -34.18 -4.27 3.55
N ARG A 354 -35.04 -3.33 3.16
CA ARG A 354 -36.50 -3.51 3.15
C ARG A 354 -36.90 -4.68 2.25
N GLU A 355 -37.85 -5.49 2.71
CA GLU A 355 -38.52 -6.47 1.85
C GLU A 355 -39.50 -5.76 0.89
N THR A 356 -39.37 -5.99 -0.42
CA THR A 356 -40.20 -5.33 -1.44
C THR A 356 -40.97 -6.33 -2.27
N ASP A 357 -42.25 -6.05 -2.51
CA ASP A 357 -43.11 -6.76 -3.48
C ASP A 357 -43.07 -6.12 -4.89
N GLY A 358 -42.24 -5.08 -5.11
CA GLY A 358 -42.15 -4.26 -6.34
C GLY A 358 -41.07 -4.67 -7.35
N ASP A 359 -40.81 -3.82 -8.36
CA ASP A 359 -39.81 -4.10 -9.43
C ASP A 359 -38.37 -4.00 -8.90
N ILE A 360 -37.87 -5.13 -8.38
CA ILE A 360 -36.55 -5.35 -7.78
C ILE A 360 -35.38 -4.84 -8.66
N LYS A 361 -35.57 -4.72 -9.98
CA LYS A 361 -34.49 -4.37 -10.92
C LYS A 361 -33.96 -2.94 -10.74
N GLN A 362 -34.84 -1.96 -10.50
CA GLN A 362 -34.42 -0.56 -10.38
C GLN A 362 -33.75 -0.28 -9.03
N GLU A 363 -34.31 -0.82 -7.93
CA GLU A 363 -33.69 -0.75 -6.61
C GLU A 363 -32.32 -1.44 -6.61
N ASN A 364 -32.21 -2.63 -7.22
CA ASN A 364 -30.92 -3.32 -7.33
C ASN A 364 -29.89 -2.52 -8.12
N ALA A 365 -30.26 -1.87 -9.23
CA ALA A 365 -29.32 -1.06 -10.01
C ALA A 365 -28.75 0.12 -9.21
N ILE A 366 -29.58 0.79 -8.40
CA ILE A 366 -29.16 1.91 -7.54
C ILE A 366 -28.31 1.40 -6.37
N ILE A 367 -28.71 0.30 -5.75
CA ILE A 367 -27.98 -0.34 -4.65
C ILE A 367 -26.62 -0.90 -5.11
N SER A 368 -26.53 -1.47 -6.32
CA SER A 368 -25.24 -1.90 -6.89
C SER A 368 -24.31 -0.72 -7.17
N SER A 369 -24.84 0.44 -7.56
CA SER A 369 -24.03 1.67 -7.71
C SER A 369 -23.50 2.22 -6.38
N LEU A 370 -24.15 1.91 -5.25
CA LEU A 370 -23.64 2.23 -3.92
C LEU A 370 -22.41 1.39 -3.57
N ALA A 371 -22.42 0.10 -3.92
CA ALA A 371 -21.28 -0.80 -3.71
C ALA A 371 -20.05 -0.36 -4.52
N GLU A 372 -20.25 0.13 -5.75
CA GLU A 372 -19.17 0.65 -6.60
C GLU A 372 -18.54 1.97 -6.10
N LYS A 373 -19.26 2.77 -5.28
CA LYS A 373 -18.80 4.10 -4.81
C LYS A 373 -18.35 4.14 -3.34
N SER A 374 -18.66 3.13 -2.51
CA SER A 374 -18.36 3.17 -1.08
C SER A 374 -16.91 2.79 -0.78
N LEU A 375 -16.03 3.79 -0.76
CA LEU A 375 -14.63 3.74 -0.30
C LEU A 375 -14.43 3.30 1.18
N LEU A 376 -15.49 2.86 1.88
CA LEU A 376 -15.46 2.45 3.29
C LEU A 376 -15.88 0.99 3.53
N LEU A 377 -16.25 0.24 2.49
CA LEU A 377 -16.57 -1.19 2.58
C LEU A 377 -15.47 -1.98 1.88
N ASN A 378 -14.52 -2.48 2.65
CA ASN A 378 -13.42 -3.33 2.15
C ASN A 378 -13.86 -4.70 1.62
N GLN A 379 -15.14 -4.92 1.28
CA GLN A 379 -15.62 -6.21 0.76
C GLN A 379 -16.69 -6.07 -0.34
N ASP A 380 -16.58 -7.00 -1.28
CA ASP A 380 -17.33 -7.18 -2.52
C ASP A 380 -18.79 -7.62 -2.24
N ILE A 381 -19.55 -6.82 -1.46
CA ILE A 381 -21.00 -7.02 -1.29
C ILE A 381 -21.66 -6.57 -2.60
N THR A 382 -21.56 -7.40 -3.63
CA THR A 382 -22.11 -7.11 -4.96
C THR A 382 -23.65 -7.00 -4.95
N HIS A 383 -24.32 -7.54 -3.92
CA HIS A 383 -25.77 -7.57 -3.81
C HIS A 383 -26.27 -7.53 -2.34
N TYR A 384 -26.82 -6.41 -1.88
CA TYR A 384 -27.53 -6.35 -0.59
C TYR A 384 -28.84 -7.15 -0.67
N GLN A 385 -29.05 -8.15 0.18
CA GLN A 385 -30.27 -8.98 0.16
C GLN A 385 -31.32 -8.44 1.14
N PRO A 386 -32.64 -8.65 0.93
CA PRO A 386 -33.66 -8.28 1.89
C PRO A 386 -33.44 -8.91 3.27
N GLY A 387 -33.85 -8.21 4.34
CA GLY A 387 -33.70 -8.65 5.73
C GLY A 387 -32.54 -7.98 6.46
N PHE A 388 -32.21 -8.50 7.66
CA PHE A 388 -31.05 -8.07 8.43
C PHE A 388 -29.84 -8.91 8.06
N HIS A 389 -28.71 -8.24 7.88
CA HIS A 389 -27.45 -8.86 7.54
C HIS A 389 -26.35 -8.27 8.39
N LEU A 390 -25.61 -9.14 9.07
CA LEU A 390 -24.45 -8.79 9.85
C LEU A 390 -23.24 -9.43 9.20
N HIS A 391 -22.34 -8.57 8.74
CA HIS A 391 -20.98 -8.97 8.41
C HIS A 391 -20.04 -8.46 9.47
N ALA A 392 -19.40 -9.35 10.21
CA ALA A 392 -18.65 -8.98 11.39
C ALA A 392 -17.27 -9.61 11.41
N LEU A 393 -16.26 -8.81 11.73
CA LEU A 393 -14.97 -9.27 12.22
C LEU A 393 -15.02 -9.18 13.74
N PHE A 394 -14.83 -10.31 14.41
CA PHE A 394 -14.88 -10.31 15.86
C PHE A 394 -13.93 -11.32 16.48
N ASP A 395 -13.48 -10.97 17.67
CA ASP A 395 -12.64 -11.82 18.50
C ASP A 395 -13.50 -12.56 19.52
N ILE A 396 -13.28 -13.87 19.68
CA ILE A 396 -13.79 -14.66 20.81
C ILE A 396 -12.61 -15.05 21.70
N THR A 397 -12.65 -14.64 22.97
CA THR A 397 -11.67 -15.09 23.96
C THR A 397 -12.25 -16.22 24.82
N LEU A 398 -11.72 -17.44 24.69
CA LEU A 398 -12.07 -18.61 25.53
C LEU A 398 -10.94 -18.93 26.53
N ILE A 399 -9.76 -19.23 25.97
CA ILE A 399 -8.49 -19.51 26.66
C ILE A 399 -7.38 -18.77 25.89
N GLU A 400 -7.47 -18.80 24.56
CA GLU A 400 -6.77 -17.92 23.63
C GLU A 400 -7.82 -17.07 22.89
N THR A 401 -7.38 -15.93 22.34
CA THR A 401 -8.21 -15.06 21.52
C THR A 401 -8.25 -15.60 20.09
N LEU A 402 -9.43 -16.04 19.66
CA LEU A 402 -9.69 -16.53 18.32
C LEU A 402 -10.25 -15.39 17.48
N GLN A 403 -9.65 -15.14 16.31
CA GLN A 403 -10.16 -14.14 15.38
C GLN A 403 -11.15 -14.81 14.42
N LEU A 404 -12.35 -14.25 14.31
CA LEU A 404 -13.42 -14.80 13.49
C LEU A 404 -13.95 -13.76 12.50
N LYS A 405 -14.49 -14.29 11.42
CA LYS A 405 -15.32 -13.59 10.44
C LYS A 405 -16.69 -14.28 10.43
N GLY A 406 -17.75 -13.53 10.70
CA GLY A 406 -19.12 -14.02 10.64
C GLY A 406 -19.94 -13.29 9.60
N ASP A 407 -20.69 -14.03 8.80
CA ASP A 407 -21.79 -13.56 7.97
C ASP A 407 -23.09 -14.14 8.52
N ILE A 408 -24.02 -13.30 8.95
CA ILE A 408 -25.32 -13.70 9.49
C ILE A 408 -26.41 -12.99 8.74
N GLN A 409 -27.26 -13.77 8.07
CA GLN A 409 -28.47 -13.34 7.41
C GLN A 409 -29.69 -13.76 8.23
N ILE A 410 -30.54 -12.79 8.56
CA ILE A 410 -31.84 -12.99 9.22
C ILE A 410 -32.94 -12.53 8.26
N THR A 411 -33.78 -13.48 7.85
CA THR A 411 -34.93 -13.24 6.96
C THR A 411 -36.21 -13.75 7.62
N LYS A 412 -37.36 -13.48 6.99
CA LYS A 412 -38.64 -14.10 7.37
C LYS A 412 -38.64 -15.64 7.31
N GLU A 413 -37.79 -16.24 6.48
CA GLU A 413 -37.70 -17.70 6.31
C GLU A 413 -36.84 -18.36 7.39
N GLY A 414 -36.06 -17.58 8.14
CA GLY A 414 -35.16 -18.08 9.17
C GLY A 414 -33.82 -17.34 9.22
N VAL A 415 -32.88 -17.93 9.96
CA VAL A 415 -31.51 -17.43 10.15
C VAL A 415 -30.54 -18.34 9.42
N ASN A 416 -29.64 -17.75 8.64
CA ASN A 416 -28.45 -18.39 8.09
C ASN A 416 -27.23 -17.68 8.68
N ALA A 417 -26.25 -18.42 9.17
CA ALA A 417 -25.01 -17.88 9.71
C ALA A 417 -23.84 -18.75 9.28
N GLU A 418 -22.77 -18.12 8.82
CA GLU A 418 -21.47 -18.71 8.55
C GLU A 418 -20.43 -17.96 9.39
N ILE A 419 -19.76 -18.66 10.28
CA ILE A 419 -18.75 -18.11 11.18
C ILE A 419 -17.46 -18.87 10.96
N GLN A 420 -16.46 -18.22 10.37
CA GLN A 420 -15.17 -18.77 10.03
C GLN A 420 -14.09 -18.25 10.97
N LEU A 421 -13.24 -19.15 11.48
CA LEU A 421 -11.99 -18.75 12.13
C LEU A 421 -10.97 -18.35 11.08
N LEU A 422 -10.27 -17.23 11.30
CA LEU A 422 -9.26 -16.73 10.36
C LEU A 422 -7.97 -17.57 10.37
N ASN A 423 -7.70 -18.30 11.46
CA ASN A 423 -6.50 -19.12 11.63
C ASN A 423 -6.86 -20.57 12.00
N PRO A 424 -6.02 -21.56 11.65
CA PRO A 424 -6.13 -22.91 12.18
C PRO A 424 -6.00 -22.94 13.72
N ILE A 425 -6.67 -23.90 14.36
CA ILE A 425 -6.49 -24.18 15.79
C ILE A 425 -5.43 -25.26 15.95
N SER A 426 -4.32 -24.96 16.62
CA SER A 426 -3.27 -25.95 16.91
C SER A 426 -3.37 -26.48 18.34
N LEU A 427 -3.61 -27.78 18.48
CA LEU A 427 -3.60 -28.54 19.73
C LEU A 427 -2.42 -29.51 19.72
N PHE A 428 -1.24 -29.01 20.07
CA PHE A 428 0.03 -29.74 20.00
C PHE A 428 0.29 -30.32 18.59
N VAL A 429 0.18 -31.64 18.43
CA VAL A 429 0.40 -32.37 17.16
C VAL A 429 -0.87 -32.52 16.31
N LEU A 430 -2.02 -32.07 16.82
CA LEU A 430 -3.29 -32.04 16.11
C LEU A 430 -3.61 -30.60 15.70
N GLN A 431 -3.89 -30.35 14.42
CA GLN A 431 -4.29 -29.04 13.92
C GLN A 431 -5.67 -29.14 13.27
N ILE A 432 -6.59 -28.28 13.70
CA ILE A 432 -7.91 -28.12 13.11
C ILE A 432 -7.81 -26.97 12.11
N THR A 433 -7.79 -27.29 10.82
CA THR A 433 -7.65 -26.33 9.73
C THR A 433 -9.01 -25.97 9.13
N GLY A 434 -9.03 -25.02 8.21
CA GLY A 434 -10.16 -24.88 7.30
C GLY A 434 -10.27 -26.06 6.34
N PHE A 435 -11.40 -26.11 5.65
CA PHE A 435 -11.70 -27.11 4.63
C PHE A 435 -11.38 -26.52 3.25
N GLU A 436 -10.69 -27.27 2.40
CA GLU A 436 -10.22 -26.80 1.08
C GLU A 436 -9.33 -25.55 1.15
N GLN A 437 -9.81 -24.40 0.66
CA GLN A 437 -9.05 -23.14 0.57
C GLN A 437 -9.21 -22.25 1.81
N ASP A 438 -10.07 -22.63 2.75
CA ASP A 438 -10.30 -21.87 3.97
C ASP A 438 -9.09 -21.96 4.92
N PRO A 439 -8.61 -20.84 5.49
CA PRO A 439 -7.46 -20.87 6.41
C PRO A 439 -7.80 -21.49 7.78
N GLY A 440 -9.03 -21.33 8.28
CA GLY A 440 -9.47 -21.89 9.56
C GLY A 440 -10.88 -22.51 9.50
N PRO A 441 -11.29 -23.23 10.56
CA PRO A 441 -12.57 -23.97 10.58
C PRO A 441 -13.79 -23.06 10.51
N THR A 442 -14.88 -23.59 9.95
CA THR A 442 -16.12 -22.84 9.68
C THR A 442 -17.31 -23.49 10.39
N LEU A 443 -18.07 -22.69 11.12
CA LEU A 443 -19.35 -23.05 11.71
C LEU A 443 -20.49 -22.51 10.86
N LEU A 444 -21.42 -23.38 10.47
CA LEU A 444 -22.60 -23.07 9.68
C LEU A 444 -23.86 -23.35 10.50
N PHE A 445 -24.75 -22.38 10.60
CA PHE A 445 -26.06 -22.52 11.22
C PHE A 445 -27.13 -22.06 10.22
N SER A 446 -28.15 -22.88 9.99
CA SER A 446 -29.30 -22.53 9.15
C SER A 446 -30.57 -23.03 9.82
N THR A 447 -31.62 -22.21 9.83
CA THR A 447 -33.00 -22.65 10.11
C THR A 447 -33.90 -22.54 8.88
N VAL A 448 -33.35 -22.11 7.74
CA VAL A 448 -34.07 -21.94 6.48
C VAL A 448 -34.21 -23.31 5.81
N LYS A 449 -35.44 -23.73 5.52
CA LYS A 449 -35.85 -25.06 4.99
C LYS A 449 -35.55 -26.26 5.92
N GLU A 450 -34.40 -26.31 6.56
CA GLU A 450 -34.00 -27.33 7.55
C GLU A 450 -33.17 -26.70 8.68
N ASN A 451 -33.32 -27.21 9.91
CA ASN A 451 -32.48 -26.84 11.03
C ASN A 451 -31.14 -27.59 10.93
N LYS A 452 -30.10 -26.88 10.53
CA LYS A 452 -28.78 -27.41 10.26
C LYS A 452 -27.74 -26.67 11.10
N PHE A 453 -26.92 -27.42 11.82
CA PHE A 453 -25.75 -26.93 12.54
C PHE A 453 -24.57 -27.79 12.10
N VAL A 454 -23.62 -27.20 11.38
CA VAL A 454 -22.49 -27.92 10.76
C VAL A 454 -21.20 -27.26 11.16
N PHE A 455 -20.23 -28.08 11.57
CA PHE A 455 -18.86 -27.66 11.79
C PHE A 455 -17.99 -28.26 10.68
N ARG A 456 -17.45 -27.41 9.81
CA ARG A 456 -16.66 -27.78 8.63
C ARG A 456 -15.18 -27.46 8.92
N CYS A 457 -14.33 -28.48 8.91
CA CYS A 457 -12.90 -28.34 9.17
C CYS A 457 -12.09 -29.43 8.48
N GLY A 458 -10.80 -29.18 8.29
CA GLY A 458 -9.79 -30.22 8.07
C GLY A 458 -9.11 -30.61 9.38
N LEU A 459 -8.57 -31.83 9.46
CA LEU A 459 -7.74 -32.26 10.58
C LEU A 459 -6.38 -32.73 10.07
N LEU A 460 -5.33 -32.08 10.56
CA LEU A 460 -3.96 -32.51 10.37
C LEU A 460 -3.42 -33.14 11.66
N PHE A 461 -2.76 -34.28 11.53
CA PHE A 461 -2.06 -34.96 12.61
C PHE A 461 -0.59 -35.12 12.23
N PHE A 462 0.33 -34.52 13.01
CA PHE A 462 1.73 -34.35 12.62
C PHE A 462 1.87 -33.76 11.19
N LYS A 463 1.08 -32.70 10.90
CA LYS A 463 0.96 -32.04 9.58
C LYS A 463 0.46 -32.92 8.44
N HIS A 464 -0.05 -34.12 8.75
CA HIS A 464 -0.54 -35.07 7.76
C HIS A 464 -2.08 -35.10 7.78
N ASP A 465 -2.75 -35.16 6.62
CA ASP A 465 -4.21 -35.28 6.56
C ASP A 465 -4.72 -36.59 7.19
N PHE A 466 -5.66 -36.47 8.13
CA PHE A 466 -6.37 -37.59 8.77
C PHE A 466 -7.88 -37.33 8.71
N GLY A 467 -8.51 -37.72 7.60
CA GLY A 467 -9.83 -37.18 7.22
C GLY A 467 -10.93 -38.17 6.85
N LEU A 468 -10.77 -39.49 7.02
CA LEU A 468 -11.77 -40.43 6.45
C LEU A 468 -13.04 -40.60 7.29
N ASN A 469 -12.95 -40.58 8.63
CA ASN A 469 -14.09 -40.72 9.54
C ASN A 469 -13.77 -40.02 10.88
N VAL A 470 -13.81 -38.69 10.87
CA VAL A 470 -13.57 -37.87 12.05
C VAL A 470 -14.86 -37.76 12.86
N GLU A 471 -14.83 -38.30 14.08
CA GLU A 471 -15.89 -38.11 15.07
C GLU A 471 -15.26 -37.46 16.31
N ILE A 472 -15.70 -36.24 16.64
CA ILE A 472 -15.26 -35.51 17.85
C ILE A 472 -16.48 -35.30 18.74
N SER A 473 -16.37 -35.70 20.00
CA SER A 473 -17.39 -35.50 21.01
C SER A 473 -16.82 -34.76 22.21
N GLY A 474 -17.53 -33.73 22.66
CA GLY A 474 -17.29 -33.07 23.93
C GLY A 474 -18.30 -33.59 24.95
N THR A 475 -17.84 -34.26 26.00
CA THR A 475 -18.68 -34.73 27.09
C THR A 475 -18.16 -34.21 28.43
N LYS A 476 -19.04 -33.88 29.36
CA LYS A 476 -18.61 -33.59 30.74
C LYS A 476 -18.43 -34.92 31.46
N ASP A 477 -17.28 -35.11 32.11
CA ASP A 477 -17.01 -36.30 32.90
C ASP A 477 -17.87 -36.34 34.18
N LYS A 478 -17.76 -37.42 34.96
CA LYS A 478 -18.51 -37.60 36.22
C LYS A 478 -18.23 -36.52 37.28
N THR A 479 -17.21 -35.69 37.08
CA THR A 479 -16.84 -34.55 37.93
C THR A 479 -17.26 -33.20 37.36
N GLY A 480 -17.97 -33.19 36.23
CA GLY A 480 -18.43 -31.99 35.54
C GLY A 480 -17.37 -31.31 34.67
N LYS A 481 -16.16 -31.89 34.56
CA LYS A 481 -15.06 -31.33 33.76
C LYS A 481 -15.21 -31.73 32.30
N LEU A 482 -14.97 -30.79 31.40
CA LEU A 482 -15.04 -31.03 29.95
C LEU A 482 -13.93 -31.99 29.51
N LYS A 483 -14.33 -33.08 28.86
CA LYS A 483 -13.45 -34.03 28.17
C LYS A 483 -13.81 -34.00 26.68
N ILE A 484 -12.82 -33.71 25.85
CA ILE A 484 -12.92 -33.81 24.40
C ILE A 484 -12.32 -35.16 24.02
N SER A 485 -13.01 -35.93 23.18
CA SER A 485 -12.47 -37.18 22.64
C SER A 485 -12.97 -37.44 21.23
N GLY A 486 -12.15 -38.09 20.42
CA GLY A 486 -12.53 -38.44 19.07
C GLY A 486 -11.69 -39.56 18.49
N SER A 487 -12.02 -39.95 17.26
CA SER A 487 -11.21 -40.87 16.48
C SER A 487 -10.78 -40.27 15.15
N LEU A 488 -9.54 -40.53 14.78
CA LEU A 488 -8.88 -40.11 13.55
C LEU A 488 -8.62 -41.36 12.70
N SER A 489 -8.80 -41.26 11.39
CA SER A 489 -8.46 -42.35 10.47
C SER A 489 -7.81 -41.79 9.21
N SER A 490 -6.80 -42.53 8.71
CA SER A 490 -6.09 -42.23 7.47
C SER A 490 -6.02 -43.50 6.61
N ASP A 491 -6.20 -43.36 5.29
CA ASP A 491 -5.93 -44.39 4.29
C ASP A 491 -4.46 -44.45 3.90
N LYS A 492 -3.68 -43.41 4.22
CA LYS A 492 -2.28 -43.32 3.86
C LYS A 492 -1.42 -44.14 4.84
N ILE A 493 -0.64 -45.05 4.27
CA ILE A 493 0.34 -45.86 4.99
C ILE A 493 1.62 -45.03 5.14
N SER A 494 2.08 -44.83 6.38
CA SER A 494 3.34 -44.15 6.70
C SER A 494 4.29 -45.14 7.39
N SER A 495 4.91 -46.02 6.60
CA SER A 495 5.83 -47.05 7.13
C SER A 495 7.15 -46.41 7.60
N PRO A 496 7.71 -46.77 8.78
CA PRO A 496 7.26 -47.83 9.68
C PRO A 496 6.24 -47.41 10.74
N LEU A 497 5.95 -46.11 10.91
CA LEU A 497 5.19 -45.54 12.03
C LEU A 497 3.70 -45.92 12.07
N LEU A 498 3.07 -46.03 10.90
CA LEU A 498 1.66 -46.40 10.67
C LEU A 498 1.60 -47.38 9.48
N PRO A 499 1.92 -48.66 9.70
CA PRO A 499 2.14 -49.63 8.61
C PRO A 499 0.85 -50.12 7.95
N ASN A 500 -0.33 -49.84 8.52
CA ASN A 500 -1.65 -50.19 7.97
C ASN A 500 -2.58 -48.98 8.09
N PRO A 501 -3.71 -48.93 7.34
CA PRO A 501 -4.78 -47.97 7.59
C PRO A 501 -5.19 -48.05 9.07
N THR A 502 -4.86 -46.99 9.82
CA THR A 502 -4.91 -46.99 11.29
C THR A 502 -5.99 -46.03 11.75
N LYS A 503 -6.80 -46.49 12.70
CA LYS A 503 -7.73 -45.63 13.45
C LYS A 503 -7.08 -45.30 14.79
N LEU A 504 -6.79 -44.03 15.02
CA LEU A 504 -6.24 -43.52 16.27
C LEU A 504 -7.37 -42.90 17.11
N GLY A 505 -7.38 -43.13 18.41
CA GLY A 505 -8.21 -42.36 19.32
C GLY A 505 -7.44 -41.17 19.88
N PHE A 506 -8.11 -40.05 20.15
CA PHE A 506 -7.52 -38.96 20.94
C PHE A 506 -8.46 -38.51 22.04
N SER A 507 -7.89 -37.99 23.13
CA SER A 507 -8.67 -37.30 24.15
C SER A 507 -7.87 -36.21 24.84
N TYR A 508 -8.57 -35.16 25.27
CA TYR A 508 -8.02 -34.07 26.05
C TYR A 508 -8.96 -33.72 27.21
N SER A 509 -8.38 -33.51 28.39
CA SER A 509 -9.03 -32.83 29.51
C SER A 509 -7.98 -32.15 30.37
N LYS A 510 -8.36 -31.05 31.04
CA LYS A 510 -7.43 -30.28 31.89
C LYS A 510 -6.76 -31.13 32.98
N SER A 511 -7.41 -32.18 33.49
CA SER A 511 -6.85 -33.04 34.54
C SER A 511 -6.05 -34.23 34.02
N ALA A 512 -6.24 -34.66 32.77
CA ALA A 512 -5.61 -35.86 32.23
C ALA A 512 -4.64 -35.58 31.08
N GLY A 513 -4.50 -34.32 30.66
CA GLY A 513 -3.66 -33.92 29.53
C GLY A 513 -4.21 -34.38 28.18
N PHE A 514 -3.38 -34.21 27.15
CA PHE A 514 -3.63 -34.74 25.81
C PHE A 514 -3.13 -36.18 25.70
N LYS A 515 -3.95 -37.07 25.11
CA LYS A 515 -3.64 -38.48 24.93
C LYS A 515 -4.03 -38.96 23.55
N ILE A 516 -3.21 -39.84 23.00
CA ILE A 516 -3.54 -40.65 21.82
C ILE A 516 -3.62 -42.10 22.26
N THR A 517 -4.70 -42.76 21.86
CA THR A 517 -4.93 -44.19 22.11
C THR A 517 -4.87 -44.95 20.78
N ASP A 518 -4.64 -46.26 20.90
CA ASP A 518 -4.68 -47.18 19.75
C ASP A 518 -3.60 -46.90 18.69
N TRP A 519 -2.51 -46.22 19.07
CA TRP A 519 -1.32 -46.12 18.21
C TRP A 519 -0.61 -47.48 18.19
N PRO A 520 -0.47 -48.14 17.01
CA PRO A 520 0.16 -49.45 16.92
C PRO A 520 1.66 -49.41 17.26
N ALA A 521 2.17 -50.50 17.84
CA ALA A 521 3.61 -50.66 17.96
C ALA A 521 4.25 -50.76 16.57
N PHE A 522 5.44 -50.20 16.41
CA PHE A 522 6.20 -50.23 15.17
C PHE A 522 7.65 -50.63 15.40
N ASN A 523 8.30 -51.14 14.34
CA ASN A 523 9.69 -51.56 14.39
C ASN A 523 10.57 -50.58 13.60
N LEU A 524 11.67 -50.19 14.20
CA LEU A 524 12.76 -49.45 13.56
C LEU A 524 13.89 -50.43 13.27
N ASP A 525 13.94 -50.92 12.04
CA ASP A 525 14.93 -51.88 11.55
C ASP A 525 16.21 -51.16 11.06
N ASN A 526 17.37 -51.79 11.27
CA ASN A 526 18.65 -51.42 10.65
C ASN A 526 19.25 -50.06 11.05
N ASN A 527 18.84 -49.51 12.19
CA ASN A 527 19.27 -48.18 12.60
C ASN A 527 20.42 -48.23 13.61
N GLN A 528 21.60 -47.78 13.19
CA GLN A 528 22.80 -47.61 14.03
C GLN A 528 22.65 -46.40 14.99
N PHE A 529 21.49 -46.19 15.60
CA PHE A 529 21.25 -45.06 16.50
C PHE A 529 22.16 -45.11 17.73
N ILE A 530 22.44 -46.33 18.22
CA ILE A 530 23.28 -46.57 19.38
C ILE A 530 24.47 -47.44 18.96
N ASN A 531 25.68 -46.93 19.14
CA ASN A 531 26.89 -47.73 19.07
C ASN A 531 27.19 -48.32 20.46
N PHE A 532 26.63 -49.50 20.74
CA PHE A 532 26.74 -50.17 22.04
C PHE A 532 28.20 -50.44 22.45
N ILE A 533 29.08 -50.71 21.49
CA ILE A 533 30.51 -50.97 21.75
C ILE A 533 31.21 -49.70 22.21
N GLU A 534 30.99 -48.58 21.50
CA GLU A 534 31.59 -47.29 21.87
C GLU A 534 31.03 -46.77 23.19
N GLU A 535 29.74 -46.94 23.45
CA GLU A 535 29.16 -46.55 24.74
C GLU A 535 29.64 -47.44 25.90
N LEU A 536 29.87 -48.74 25.68
CA LEU A 536 30.50 -49.61 26.67
C LEU A 536 31.96 -49.20 26.94
N LYS A 537 32.72 -48.84 25.89
CA LYS A 537 34.08 -48.29 26.03
C LYS A 537 34.06 -46.99 26.84
N LYS A 538 33.14 -46.07 26.56
CA LYS A 538 32.96 -44.81 27.34
C LYS A 538 32.65 -45.10 28.80
N LEU A 539 31.68 -45.97 29.07
CA LEU A 539 31.31 -46.37 30.43
C LEU A 539 32.47 -47.01 31.20
N SER A 540 33.30 -47.82 30.54
CA SER A 540 34.50 -48.43 31.16
C SER A 540 35.58 -47.41 31.51
N ARG A 541 35.71 -46.30 30.76
CA ARG A 541 36.75 -45.27 30.99
C ARG A 541 36.37 -44.27 32.10
N ASN A 542 35.09 -44.13 32.42
CA ASN A 542 34.59 -43.10 33.33
C ASN A 542 34.79 -43.38 34.83
N LYS A 543 35.29 -44.57 35.22
CA LYS A 543 35.46 -44.96 36.64
C LYS A 543 36.91 -44.97 37.15
N GLY A 544 37.89 -44.59 36.31
CA GLY A 544 39.25 -44.24 36.76
C GLY A 544 40.08 -45.37 37.36
N SER A 545 39.74 -46.63 37.11
CA SER A 545 40.47 -47.76 37.66
C SER A 545 41.65 -48.20 36.77
N ASN A 546 42.67 -48.84 37.35
CA ASN A 546 43.83 -49.39 36.62
C ASN A 546 43.53 -50.73 35.90
N CYS A 547 42.25 -51.04 35.70
CA CYS A 547 41.81 -52.24 35.01
C CYS A 547 42.05 -52.05 33.48
N GLY A 548 42.46 -53.10 32.77
CA GLY A 548 42.93 -53.00 31.38
C GLY A 548 41.96 -52.32 30.40
N GLN A 549 42.44 -51.81 29.26
CA GLN A 549 41.58 -51.12 28.29
C GLN A 549 40.84 -52.10 27.35
N LEU A 550 39.55 -51.82 27.08
CA LEU A 550 38.76 -52.46 26.02
C LEU A 550 39.29 -51.99 24.64
N THR A 551 40.31 -52.67 24.10
CA THR A 551 41.15 -52.14 23.00
C THR A 551 40.78 -52.67 21.62
N GLN A 552 40.21 -53.88 21.49
CA GLN A 552 39.80 -54.46 20.20
C GLN A 552 38.58 -55.40 20.34
N PHE A 553 37.48 -55.07 19.67
CA PHE A 553 36.37 -56.00 19.42
C PHE A 553 36.50 -56.52 17.98
N VAL A 554 36.24 -57.80 17.75
CA VAL A 554 36.56 -58.49 16.48
C VAL A 554 35.55 -58.14 15.37
N ASN A 555 34.34 -57.70 15.74
CA ASN A 555 33.19 -57.63 14.83
C ASN A 555 32.37 -56.31 14.93
N GLU A 556 33.02 -55.15 15.08
CA GLU A 556 32.36 -53.84 15.29
C GLU A 556 31.36 -53.47 14.17
N HIS A 557 31.51 -53.99 12.95
CA HIS A 557 30.64 -53.69 11.80
C HIS A 557 29.50 -54.68 11.56
N LEU A 558 29.40 -55.76 12.35
CA LEU A 558 28.36 -56.79 12.18
C LEU A 558 27.24 -56.70 13.24
N LEU A 559 27.39 -55.82 14.23
CA LEU A 559 26.41 -55.60 15.28
C LEU A 559 25.37 -54.58 14.82
N THR A 560 24.11 -55.01 14.77
CA THR A 560 22.96 -54.12 14.50
C THR A 560 21.93 -54.22 15.62
N SER A 561 21.16 -53.16 15.82
CA SER A 561 20.07 -53.12 16.78
C SER A 561 18.74 -52.86 16.07
N ARG A 562 17.71 -53.57 16.51
CA ARG A 562 16.31 -53.37 16.11
C ARG A 562 15.52 -52.89 17.32
N PHE A 563 14.71 -51.85 17.17
CA PHE A 563 13.85 -51.35 18.24
C PHE A 563 12.39 -51.62 17.89
N SER A 564 11.67 -52.28 18.80
CA SER A 564 10.22 -52.44 18.75
C SER A 564 9.59 -51.47 19.75
N ILE A 565 8.92 -50.44 19.24
CA ILE A 565 8.48 -49.27 20.01
C ILE A 565 6.96 -49.25 20.10
N SER A 566 6.45 -49.04 21.31
CA SER A 566 5.06 -48.75 21.63
C SER A 566 4.96 -47.30 22.13
N PRO A 567 4.54 -46.35 21.27
CA PRO A 567 4.52 -44.94 21.62
C PRO A 567 3.35 -44.60 22.55
N SER A 568 3.54 -43.57 23.35
CA SER A 568 2.51 -42.96 24.19
C SER A 568 2.78 -41.47 24.36
N PHE A 569 1.86 -40.75 24.98
CA PHE A 569 1.96 -39.31 25.19
C PHE A 569 1.79 -38.98 26.66
N ASP A 570 2.56 -38.03 27.14
CA ASP A 570 2.41 -37.48 28.49
C ASP A 570 2.41 -35.94 28.43
N THR A 571 1.56 -35.32 29.24
CA THR A 571 1.47 -33.85 29.32
C THR A 571 2.03 -33.39 30.65
N LYS A 572 3.09 -32.60 30.60
CA LYS A 572 3.78 -32.09 31.80
C LYS A 572 3.68 -30.58 31.81
N THR A 573 3.25 -30.02 32.94
CA THR A 573 3.21 -28.57 33.13
C THR A 573 4.62 -28.09 33.44
N ASP A 574 5.15 -27.18 32.62
CA ASP A 574 6.42 -26.52 32.92
C ASP A 574 6.25 -25.59 34.12
N ASN A 575 7.06 -25.81 35.16
CA ASN A 575 7.02 -25.06 36.40
C ASN A 575 7.38 -23.57 36.21
N ALA A 576 8.13 -23.22 35.16
CA ALA A 576 8.55 -21.84 34.89
C ALA A 576 7.49 -21.04 34.10
N SER A 577 6.92 -21.63 33.05
CA SER A 577 5.95 -20.94 32.18
C SER A 577 4.48 -21.20 32.52
N GLN A 578 4.19 -22.16 33.42
CA GLN A 578 2.83 -22.65 33.69
C GLN A 578 2.09 -23.13 32.43
N LYS A 579 2.83 -23.44 31.35
CA LYS A 579 2.27 -23.98 30.11
C LYS A 579 2.42 -25.49 30.09
N ASP A 580 1.38 -26.16 29.63
CA ASP A 580 1.40 -27.60 29.41
C ASP A 580 2.26 -27.91 28.18
N GLN A 581 3.23 -28.81 28.34
CA GLN A 581 4.11 -29.31 27.30
C GLN A 581 3.82 -30.78 27.01
N LEU A 582 3.80 -31.16 25.74
CA LEU A 582 3.52 -32.53 25.31
C LEU A 582 4.82 -33.30 25.07
N TYR A 583 5.00 -34.41 25.77
CA TYR A 583 6.12 -35.32 25.62
C TYR A 583 5.69 -36.55 24.83
N PHE A 584 6.53 -36.98 23.89
CA PHE A 584 6.42 -38.29 23.24
C PHE A 584 7.19 -39.30 24.06
N VAL A 585 6.50 -40.36 24.48
CA VAL A 585 7.00 -41.36 25.40
C VAL A 585 7.18 -42.68 24.67
N LEU A 586 8.42 -43.14 24.61
CA LEU A 586 8.86 -44.36 23.93
C LEU A 586 9.03 -45.48 24.96
N ASN A 587 8.14 -46.47 24.87
CA ASN A 587 8.30 -47.75 25.56
C ASN A 587 8.57 -48.85 24.53
N GLY A 588 9.13 -49.98 24.95
CA GLY A 588 9.38 -51.05 24.00
C GLY A 588 10.45 -52.05 24.39
N LYS A 589 10.97 -52.73 23.37
CA LYS A 589 12.07 -53.69 23.45
C LYS A 589 13.11 -53.37 22.40
N TYR A 590 14.37 -53.68 22.70
CA TYR A 590 15.44 -53.64 21.73
C TYR A 590 16.06 -55.03 21.57
N THR A 591 16.34 -55.39 20.32
CA THR A 591 16.95 -56.66 19.95
C THR A 591 18.30 -56.37 19.33
N MET A 592 19.34 -57.02 19.84
CA MET A 592 20.68 -56.94 19.26
C MET A 592 20.92 -58.16 18.39
N THR A 593 21.45 -57.91 17.20
CA THR A 593 21.66 -58.92 16.18
C THR A 593 23.11 -58.87 15.71
N MET A 594 23.67 -60.05 15.41
CA MET A 594 25.01 -60.17 14.86
C MET A 594 24.95 -61.02 13.58
N ALA A 595 25.47 -60.48 12.48
CA ALA A 595 25.41 -61.12 11.16
C ALA A 595 23.99 -61.59 10.75
N GLY A 596 22.96 -60.82 11.14
CA GLY A 596 21.56 -61.10 10.84
C GLY A 596 20.86 -62.09 11.78
N THR A 597 21.54 -62.60 12.82
CA THR A 597 20.93 -63.48 13.83
C THR A 597 20.70 -62.73 15.14
N ASP A 598 19.47 -62.78 15.66
CA ASP A 598 19.10 -62.23 16.97
C ASP A 598 19.76 -63.04 18.08
N PHE A 599 20.58 -62.41 18.93
CA PHE A 599 21.21 -63.11 20.06
C PHE A 599 20.69 -62.62 21.42
N VAL A 600 20.09 -61.43 21.50
CA VAL A 600 19.43 -60.98 22.72
C VAL A 600 18.30 -59.99 22.43
N THR A 601 17.20 -60.08 23.18
CA THR A 601 16.11 -59.10 23.21
C THR A 601 15.87 -58.65 24.65
N LEU A 602 15.90 -57.34 24.89
CA LEU A 602 15.75 -56.73 26.21
C LEU A 602 14.65 -55.67 26.20
N SER A 603 14.01 -55.46 27.35
CA SER A 603 13.06 -54.37 27.53
C SER A 603 13.78 -53.03 27.70
N PHE A 604 13.10 -51.92 27.39
CA PHE A 604 13.64 -50.58 27.65
C PHE A 604 13.89 -50.40 29.16
N PRO A 605 15.11 -50.02 29.59
CA PRO A 605 15.48 -49.99 31.01
C PRO A 605 14.90 -48.80 31.76
N LYS A 606 14.63 -47.68 31.06
CA LYS A 606 13.86 -46.54 31.52
C LYS A 606 12.99 -46.01 30.39
N THR A 607 11.89 -45.37 30.74
CA THR A 607 11.04 -44.65 29.79
C THR A 607 11.85 -43.56 29.10
N VAL A 608 12.00 -43.67 27.78
CA VAL A 608 12.66 -42.64 26.96
C VAL A 608 11.58 -41.67 26.52
N GLU A 609 11.73 -40.39 26.83
CA GLU A 609 10.76 -39.37 26.46
C GLU A 609 11.46 -38.12 25.93
N PHE A 610 10.81 -37.42 25.01
CA PHE A 610 11.30 -36.14 24.50
C PHE A 610 10.14 -35.17 24.28
N LEU A 611 10.43 -33.87 24.40
CA LEU A 611 9.45 -32.81 24.15
C LEU A 611 9.09 -32.79 22.65
N LEU A 612 7.80 -32.80 22.34
CA LEU A 612 7.32 -32.68 20.96
C LEU A 612 7.30 -31.22 20.51
N PRO A 613 8.05 -30.84 19.46
CA PRO A 613 7.90 -29.53 18.83
C PRO A 613 6.51 -29.40 18.18
N ASN A 614 5.89 -28.23 18.32
CA ASN A 614 4.56 -27.94 17.75
C ASN A 614 4.49 -28.03 16.21
N ASN A 615 5.65 -28.08 15.53
CA ASN A 615 5.77 -28.12 14.08
C ASN A 615 6.37 -29.44 13.55
N LEU A 616 6.52 -30.47 14.39
CA LEU A 616 7.10 -31.74 13.96
C LEU A 616 6.18 -32.46 12.96
N SER A 617 6.70 -32.82 11.78
CA SER A 617 5.95 -33.61 10.81
C SER A 617 6.06 -35.12 11.09
N LEU A 618 5.14 -35.91 10.51
CA LEU A 618 5.17 -37.36 10.64
C LEU A 618 6.43 -37.97 10.00
N GLU A 619 6.98 -37.28 8.99
CA GLU A 619 8.20 -37.67 8.26
C GLU A 619 9.47 -37.37 9.06
N GLU A 620 9.45 -36.34 9.92
CA GLU A 620 10.56 -35.94 10.79
C GLU A 620 10.59 -36.74 12.10
N LEU A 621 9.45 -37.32 12.50
CA LEU A 621 9.30 -38.07 13.75
C LEU A 621 10.31 -39.23 13.92
N PRO A 622 10.65 -40.04 12.90
CA PRO A 622 11.66 -41.10 13.04
C PRO A 622 13.05 -40.57 13.44
N ASN A 623 13.45 -39.41 12.92
CA ASN A 623 14.73 -38.80 13.27
C ASN A 623 14.72 -38.29 14.72
N ALA A 624 13.62 -37.67 15.15
CA ALA A 624 13.45 -37.22 16.54
C ALA A 624 13.48 -38.41 17.53
N ILE A 625 12.83 -39.52 17.16
CA ILE A 625 12.92 -40.79 17.93
C ILE A 625 14.36 -41.30 17.96
N GLY A 626 15.07 -41.29 16.84
CA GLY A 626 16.47 -41.72 16.74
C GLY A 626 17.40 -40.94 17.67
N GLU A 627 17.29 -39.61 17.68
CA GLU A 627 18.09 -38.76 18.58
C GLU A 627 17.72 -38.95 20.06
N ALA A 628 16.43 -39.18 20.38
CA ALA A 628 16.01 -39.51 21.74
C ALA A 628 16.59 -40.85 22.21
N LEU A 629 16.57 -41.89 21.37
CA LEU A 629 17.18 -43.19 21.67
C LEU A 629 18.70 -43.09 21.84
N LYS A 630 19.37 -42.30 20.99
CA LYS A 630 20.81 -42.03 21.07
C LYS A 630 21.18 -41.27 22.34
N SER A 631 20.38 -40.28 22.75
CA SER A 631 20.56 -39.57 24.02
C SER A 631 20.39 -40.49 25.24
N ALA A 632 19.55 -41.53 25.11
CA ALA A 632 19.35 -42.54 26.14
C ALA A 632 20.32 -43.74 26.03
N ALA A 633 21.32 -43.69 25.14
CA ALA A 633 22.20 -44.82 24.83
C ALA A 633 22.88 -45.45 26.06
N GLU A 634 23.36 -44.62 26.99
CA GLU A 634 23.95 -45.08 28.24
C GLU A 634 23.00 -45.96 29.07
N SER A 635 21.70 -45.61 29.10
CA SER A 635 20.69 -46.39 29.82
C SER A 635 20.49 -47.76 29.18
N PHE A 636 20.46 -47.83 27.85
CA PHE A 636 20.38 -49.10 27.12
C PHE A 636 21.59 -50.01 27.39
N VAL A 637 22.81 -49.45 27.39
CA VAL A 637 24.02 -50.22 27.72
C VAL A 637 24.02 -50.69 29.18
N LYS A 638 23.54 -49.86 30.12
CA LYS A 638 23.34 -50.31 31.52
C LYS A 638 22.33 -51.46 31.62
N GLY A 639 21.22 -51.38 30.88
CA GLY A 639 20.26 -52.49 30.81
C GLY A 639 20.85 -53.78 30.23
N LEU A 640 21.82 -53.68 29.31
CA LEU A 640 22.61 -54.82 28.84
C LEU A 640 23.53 -55.37 29.94
N LEU A 641 24.25 -54.49 30.66
CA LEU A 641 25.16 -54.86 31.76
C LEU A 641 24.45 -55.52 32.95
N GLU A 642 23.25 -55.06 33.28
CA GLU A 642 22.42 -55.61 34.36
C GLU A 642 21.87 -57.00 34.05
N ASN A 643 21.82 -57.39 32.77
CA ASN A 643 21.40 -58.73 32.35
C ASN A 643 22.60 -59.64 32.13
N ARG A 644 22.90 -60.48 33.13
CA ARG A 644 24.05 -61.41 33.14
C ARG A 644 24.17 -62.26 31.87
N GLU A 645 23.08 -62.84 31.41
CA GLU A 645 23.06 -63.71 30.23
C GLU A 645 23.34 -62.91 28.94
N ALA A 646 22.75 -61.72 28.84
CA ALA A 646 22.90 -60.82 27.72
C ALA A 646 24.33 -60.31 27.57
N ILE A 647 24.94 -59.82 28.65
CA ILE A 647 26.31 -59.29 28.62
C ILE A 647 27.34 -60.41 28.42
N ALA A 648 27.12 -61.61 28.98
CA ALA A 648 27.96 -62.78 28.73
C ALA A 648 27.97 -63.13 27.23
N THR A 649 26.78 -63.22 26.63
CA THR A 649 26.61 -63.51 25.22
C THR A 649 27.23 -62.41 24.35
N PHE A 650 26.98 -61.15 24.69
CA PHE A 650 27.53 -59.99 23.99
C PHE A 650 29.07 -60.00 23.96
N LEU A 651 29.73 -60.18 25.12
CA LEU A 651 31.20 -60.21 25.21
C LEU A 651 31.79 -61.42 24.49
N THR A 652 31.17 -62.59 24.63
CA THR A 652 31.62 -63.81 23.94
C THR A 652 31.60 -63.64 22.42
N LEU A 653 30.54 -63.03 21.88
CA LEU A 653 30.35 -62.83 20.44
C LEU A 653 31.20 -61.70 19.86
N THR A 654 31.45 -60.64 20.63
CA THR A 654 32.13 -59.43 20.13
C THR A 654 33.64 -59.41 20.43
N ALA A 655 34.10 -60.10 21.49
CA ALA A 655 35.50 -60.10 21.92
C ALA A 655 36.22 -61.46 21.79
N ALA A 656 35.49 -62.53 21.47
CA ALA A 656 36.02 -63.88 21.22
C ALA A 656 37.00 -64.35 22.31
N GLU A 657 38.26 -64.64 21.95
CA GLU A 657 39.30 -65.14 22.87
C GLU A 657 39.64 -64.16 24.02
N LYS A 658 39.31 -62.86 23.86
CA LYS A 658 39.51 -61.82 24.88
C LYS A 658 38.28 -61.54 25.74
N ALA A 659 37.19 -62.31 25.57
CA ALA A 659 35.95 -62.10 26.31
C ALA A 659 36.14 -62.20 27.83
N ALA A 660 36.97 -63.14 28.31
CA ALA A 660 37.28 -63.28 29.74
C ALA A 660 38.07 -62.09 30.28
N ASP A 661 39.04 -61.57 29.53
CA ASP A 661 39.82 -60.37 29.90
C ASP A 661 38.93 -59.13 29.99
N TYR A 662 37.96 -58.99 29.07
CA TYR A 662 37.01 -57.89 29.09
C TYR A 662 35.93 -58.04 30.17
N ALA A 663 35.51 -59.26 30.48
CA ALA A 663 34.65 -59.54 31.63
C ALA A 663 35.33 -59.17 32.94
N MET A 664 36.61 -59.54 33.09
CA MET A 664 37.44 -59.16 34.23
C MET A 664 37.61 -57.64 34.29
N THR A 665 37.79 -56.98 33.16
CA THR A 665 37.84 -55.51 33.09
C THR A 665 36.54 -54.88 33.57
N LEU A 666 35.38 -55.34 33.08
CA LEU A 666 34.08 -54.83 33.50
C LEU A 666 33.78 -55.13 34.98
N LEU A 667 34.20 -56.29 35.49
CA LEU A 667 34.09 -56.65 36.90
C LEU A 667 34.93 -55.74 37.78
N CYS A 668 36.16 -55.48 37.33
CA CYS A 668 37.13 -54.63 37.99
C CYS A 668 36.66 -53.16 38.03
N GLU A 669 35.97 -52.69 36.99
CA GLU A 669 35.24 -51.41 36.96
C GLU A 669 33.90 -51.44 37.76
N GLY A 670 33.54 -52.57 38.37
CA GLY A 670 32.29 -52.75 39.10
C GLY A 670 31.04 -52.49 38.26
N LEU A 671 31.11 -52.81 36.95
CA LEU A 671 30.01 -52.70 36.00
C LEU A 671 29.24 -54.02 35.83
N VAL A 672 29.84 -55.14 36.25
CA VAL A 672 29.27 -56.49 36.27
C VAL A 672 29.74 -57.22 37.54
N ASP A 673 29.13 -58.36 37.88
CA ASP A 673 29.48 -59.12 39.09
C ASP A 673 30.46 -60.28 38.85
N ALA A 674 31.04 -60.79 39.94
CA ALA A 674 32.09 -61.81 39.89
C ALA A 674 31.62 -63.17 39.36
N ALA A 675 30.31 -63.43 39.35
CA ALA A 675 29.76 -64.67 38.79
C ALA A 675 29.83 -64.67 37.25
N LEU A 676 29.78 -63.49 36.62
CA LEU A 676 29.88 -63.34 35.18
C LEU A 676 31.26 -63.78 34.63
N THR A 677 32.34 -63.50 35.37
CA THR A 677 33.71 -63.83 34.94
C THR A 677 33.97 -65.34 34.92
N GLU A 678 33.43 -66.09 35.88
CA GLU A 678 33.48 -67.56 35.88
C GLU A 678 32.68 -68.15 34.70
N THR A 679 31.53 -67.54 34.38
CA THR A 679 30.65 -67.96 33.27
C THR A 679 31.31 -67.79 31.90
N ILE A 680 32.03 -66.69 31.69
CA ILE A 680 32.68 -66.36 30.40
C ILE A 680 33.96 -67.17 30.18
N GLN A 681 34.68 -67.53 31.25
CA GLN A 681 35.89 -68.35 31.15
C GLN A 681 35.58 -69.77 30.64
N SER A 682 34.48 -70.38 31.10
CA SER A 682 33.95 -71.66 30.61
C SER A 682 33.42 -71.58 29.17
N GLY A 683 32.85 -70.43 28.77
CA GLY A 683 32.33 -70.19 27.42
C GLY A 683 33.42 -69.95 26.37
N ALA A 684 34.50 -69.24 26.73
CA ALA A 684 35.63 -68.96 25.86
C ALA A 684 36.43 -70.23 25.49
N GLU A 685 36.58 -71.17 26.42
CA GLU A 685 37.22 -72.49 26.18
C GLU A 685 36.43 -73.34 25.18
N ALA A 686 35.09 -73.23 25.18
CA ALA A 686 34.23 -73.92 24.20
C ALA A 686 34.30 -73.29 22.79
N LEU A 687 34.55 -71.98 22.68
CA LEU A 687 34.71 -71.28 21.39
C LEU A 687 36.06 -71.59 20.75
N ALA A 688 37.13 -71.72 21.55
CA ALA A 688 38.48 -72.08 21.10
C ALA A 688 38.54 -73.52 20.54
N ALA A 689 37.73 -74.44 21.07
CA ALA A 689 37.64 -75.82 20.56
C ALA A 689 36.96 -75.95 19.18
N ALA A 690 36.28 -74.91 18.68
CA ALA A 690 35.49 -74.95 17.45
C ALA A 690 36.21 -74.43 16.18
N GLY A 691 37.44 -73.94 16.29
CA GLY A 691 38.31 -73.65 15.15
C GLY A 691 37.74 -72.71 14.07
N GLY A 692 37.73 -71.40 14.34
CA GLY A 692 37.69 -70.36 13.30
C GLY A 692 36.36 -70.15 12.54
N VAL A 693 36.22 -68.94 12.01
CA VAL A 693 34.94 -68.20 11.83
C VAL A 693 34.04 -68.66 10.66
N ALA A 694 34.34 -69.74 9.95
CA ALA A 694 33.60 -70.09 8.72
C ALA A 694 32.34 -70.96 8.91
N ALA A 695 32.02 -71.43 10.13
CA ALA A 695 30.87 -72.32 10.38
C ALA A 695 29.94 -71.86 11.53
N GLY A 696 29.86 -70.55 11.78
CA GLY A 696 29.24 -69.99 12.99
C GLY A 696 27.72 -70.08 13.12
N ALA A 697 26.97 -70.43 12.08
CA ALA A 697 25.50 -70.39 12.12
C ALA A 697 24.86 -71.58 12.88
N ALA A 698 25.56 -72.71 13.06
CA ALA A 698 25.00 -73.90 13.71
C ALA A 698 25.32 -74.02 15.21
N ILE A 699 26.19 -73.17 15.77
CA ILE A 699 26.75 -73.34 17.13
C ILE A 699 26.01 -72.50 18.20
N ILE A 700 25.26 -71.47 17.78
CA ILE A 700 24.56 -70.51 18.67
C ILE A 700 23.61 -71.23 19.66
N GLY A 701 22.93 -72.30 19.22
CA GLY A 701 22.02 -73.07 20.09
C GLY A 701 22.71 -73.90 21.19
N SER A 702 23.99 -74.26 21.04
CA SER A 702 24.69 -75.12 22.03
C SER A 702 25.32 -74.34 23.18
N ILE A 703 25.70 -73.08 22.94
CA ILE A 703 26.27 -72.17 23.94
C ILE A 703 25.18 -71.70 24.92
N ILE A 704 23.98 -71.40 24.39
CA ILE A 704 22.83 -70.94 25.18
C ILE A 704 22.32 -72.03 26.16
N ASN A 705 22.37 -73.31 25.77
CA ASN A 705 21.91 -74.40 26.64
C ASN A 705 22.89 -74.75 27.78
N LYS A 706 24.21 -74.52 27.63
CA LYS A 706 25.20 -74.75 28.69
C LYS A 706 25.18 -73.69 29.79
N ILE A 707 24.93 -72.42 29.44
CA ILE A 707 24.83 -71.31 30.39
C ILE A 707 23.61 -71.47 31.34
N LYS A 708 22.61 -72.27 30.94
CA LYS A 708 21.37 -72.49 31.70
C LYS A 708 21.48 -73.52 32.84
N ASP A 709 22.46 -74.42 32.82
CA ASP A 709 22.53 -75.57 33.75
C ASP A 709 23.35 -75.33 35.04
N GLU A 710 24.09 -74.22 35.16
CA GLU A 710 25.01 -73.96 36.30
C GLU A 710 24.47 -73.01 37.40
N ILE A 711 23.21 -72.58 37.31
CA ILE A 711 22.65 -71.47 38.13
C ILE A 711 22.16 -71.90 39.55
N ASN A 712 22.42 -73.11 40.04
CA ASN A 712 21.94 -73.56 41.36
C ASN A 712 23.02 -74.04 42.33
N SER A 713 23.73 -73.13 43.01
CA SER A 713 24.24 -73.39 44.39
C SER A 713 24.55 -72.10 45.18
N LYS A 714 24.19 -72.11 46.47
CA LYS A 714 24.33 -71.00 47.45
C LYS A 714 25.74 -70.93 48.05
N PRO A 715 26.30 -69.74 48.35
CA PRO A 715 27.40 -69.60 49.30
C PRO A 715 26.95 -69.04 50.65
N THR A 716 27.62 -69.54 51.70
CA THR A 716 27.58 -69.08 53.11
C THR A 716 28.60 -67.93 53.33
N PRO A 717 28.47 -67.15 54.43
CA PRO A 717 29.12 -65.84 54.56
C PRO A 717 30.57 -65.92 55.09
N PRO A 718 31.48 -65.01 54.71
CA PRO A 718 32.75 -64.83 55.39
C PRO A 718 32.70 -63.70 56.44
N ASN A 719 33.53 -63.90 57.47
CA ASN A 719 33.78 -63.01 58.60
C ASN A 719 34.43 -61.66 58.18
N PRO A 720 34.30 -60.61 59.02
CA PRO A 720 34.54 -59.22 58.62
C PRO A 720 36.03 -58.87 58.57
N PRO A 721 36.49 -58.08 57.58
CA PRO A 721 37.81 -57.48 57.64
C PRO A 721 37.82 -56.18 58.46
N LYS A 722 39.01 -55.93 59.01
CA LYS A 722 39.55 -54.77 59.75
C LYS A 722 39.07 -53.39 59.28
N PRO A 723 39.23 -52.33 60.11
CA PRO A 723 38.71 -51.00 59.82
C PRO A 723 39.26 -50.52 58.47
N ALA A 724 38.36 -50.33 57.51
CA ALA A 724 38.72 -49.90 56.17
C ALA A 724 39.14 -48.42 56.20
N ASP A 725 40.22 -48.11 55.48
CA ASP A 725 40.50 -46.76 55.05
C ASP A 725 39.28 -46.20 54.30
N PRO A 726 38.97 -44.89 54.43
CA PRO A 726 37.85 -44.31 53.73
C PRO A 726 38.05 -44.45 52.21
N LYS A 727 37.01 -44.91 51.52
CA LYS A 727 36.98 -44.94 50.04
C LYS A 727 36.89 -43.51 49.50
N PRO A 728 37.24 -43.26 48.22
CA PRO A 728 36.95 -41.99 47.57
C PRO A 728 35.46 -41.62 47.69
N PRO A 729 35.11 -40.35 47.88
CA PRO A 729 33.70 -39.93 47.89
C PRO A 729 33.02 -40.23 46.55
N GLU A 730 31.74 -40.62 46.59
CA GLU A 730 30.93 -40.98 45.42
C GLU A 730 29.75 -40.00 45.25
N ASN A 731 28.95 -40.14 44.19
CA ASN A 731 27.81 -39.25 43.89
C ASN A 731 28.19 -37.77 43.75
N LEU A 732 29.30 -37.51 43.03
CA LEU A 732 29.75 -36.15 42.74
C LEU A 732 28.74 -35.44 41.85
N SER A 733 28.44 -34.18 42.16
CA SER A 733 27.68 -33.28 41.30
C SER A 733 28.22 -31.87 41.42
N ALA A 734 28.23 -31.13 40.31
CA ALA A 734 28.57 -29.71 40.28
C ALA A 734 27.44 -28.97 39.60
N THR A 735 26.88 -27.97 40.28
CA THR A 735 25.79 -27.15 39.76
C THR A 735 26.16 -25.67 39.85
N TYR A 736 25.89 -24.90 38.82
CA TYR A 736 26.05 -23.46 38.78
C TYR A 736 24.71 -22.77 39.05
N GLU A 737 24.70 -21.87 40.03
CA GLU A 737 23.56 -21.06 40.41
C GLU A 737 23.72 -19.67 39.78
N TYR A 738 23.10 -19.45 38.61
CA TYR A 738 23.28 -18.24 37.80
C TYR A 738 22.96 -16.93 38.56
N LYS A 739 21.88 -16.91 39.36
CA LYS A 739 21.44 -15.71 40.09
C LYS A 739 22.46 -15.24 41.14
N ASP A 740 23.19 -16.17 41.74
CA ASP A 740 24.15 -15.92 42.80
C ASP A 740 25.61 -15.94 42.32
N HIS A 741 25.83 -16.21 41.03
CA HIS A 741 27.15 -16.40 40.41
C HIS A 741 28.06 -17.36 41.20
N LYS A 742 27.53 -18.54 41.56
CA LYS A 742 28.25 -19.53 42.39
C LYS A 742 28.22 -20.91 41.77
N ALA A 743 29.35 -21.61 41.75
CA ALA A 743 29.42 -23.04 41.48
C ALA A 743 29.40 -23.81 42.81
N LYS A 744 28.53 -24.82 42.89
CA LYS A 744 28.32 -25.67 44.05
C LYS A 744 28.69 -27.10 43.70
N PHE A 745 29.76 -27.59 44.32
CA PHE A 745 30.22 -28.96 44.19
C PHE A 745 29.73 -29.77 45.40
N LYS A 746 29.13 -30.94 45.17
CA LYS A 746 28.58 -31.82 46.21
C LYS A 746 29.08 -33.25 46.03
N TRP A 747 29.13 -33.99 47.12
CA TRP A 747 29.46 -35.41 47.15
C TRP A 747 28.61 -36.14 48.20
N GLY A 748 28.53 -37.46 48.07
CA GLY A 748 27.89 -38.33 49.05
C GLY A 748 28.71 -38.47 50.33
N TYR A 749 28.05 -38.83 51.42
CA TYR A 749 28.71 -39.18 52.68
C TYR A 749 29.67 -40.36 52.49
N THR A 750 30.81 -40.34 53.16
CA THR A 750 31.86 -41.38 53.05
C THR A 750 32.09 -42.00 54.41
N GLU A 751 31.79 -43.29 54.52
CA GLU A 751 32.04 -44.05 55.75
C GLU A 751 33.55 -44.08 56.08
N ASN A 752 33.87 -44.00 57.38
CA ASN A 752 35.23 -44.01 57.93
C ASN A 752 36.12 -42.79 57.61
N ALA A 753 35.58 -41.70 57.06
CA ALA A 753 36.30 -40.44 56.88
C ALA A 753 36.21 -39.54 58.13
N ASP A 754 37.27 -38.80 58.45
CA ASP A 754 37.26 -37.72 59.46
C ASP A 754 37.00 -36.34 58.81
N GLY A 755 37.16 -36.25 57.49
CA GLY A 755 36.95 -35.04 56.69
C GLY A 755 37.19 -35.26 55.21
N TYR A 756 37.23 -34.17 54.44
CA TYR A 756 37.39 -34.19 53.00
C TYR A 756 38.49 -33.23 52.54
N GLN A 757 39.21 -33.55 51.48
CA GLN A 757 40.12 -32.64 50.79
C GLN A 757 39.55 -32.37 49.40
N VAL A 758 39.10 -31.13 49.16
CA VAL A 758 38.55 -30.68 47.88
C VAL A 758 39.59 -29.88 47.11
N LYS A 759 39.77 -30.18 45.83
CA LYS A 759 40.59 -29.40 44.91
C LYS A 759 39.79 -28.97 43.69
N LEU A 760 40.19 -27.84 43.11
CA LEU A 760 39.72 -27.38 41.80
C LEU A 760 40.92 -27.07 40.93
N LYS A 761 40.98 -27.69 39.75
CA LYS A 761 41.95 -27.36 38.72
C LYS A 761 41.28 -26.56 37.61
N ALA A 762 41.95 -25.50 37.18
CA ALA A 762 41.61 -24.73 36.00
C ALA A 762 41.87 -25.51 34.70
N PRO A 763 41.36 -25.04 33.54
CA PRO A 763 41.59 -25.68 32.25
C PRO A 763 43.08 -25.80 31.85
N ASN A 764 43.93 -24.92 32.37
CA ASN A 764 45.39 -24.97 32.21
C ASN A 764 46.09 -25.93 33.20
N ASN A 765 45.34 -26.75 33.94
CA ASN A 765 45.77 -27.63 35.04
C ASN A 765 46.34 -26.94 36.29
N GLU A 766 46.26 -25.61 36.40
CA GLU A 766 46.62 -24.88 37.60
C GLU A 766 45.64 -25.19 38.75
N THR A 767 46.14 -25.42 39.96
CA THR A 767 45.29 -25.69 41.12
C THR A 767 44.80 -24.38 41.72
N LEU A 768 43.55 -24.03 41.47
CA LEU A 768 42.90 -22.82 41.98
C LEU A 768 42.46 -22.95 43.44
N LEU A 769 42.14 -24.16 43.87
CA LEU A 769 41.66 -24.46 45.21
C LEU A 769 42.25 -25.78 45.69
N ASN A 770 42.64 -25.82 46.96
CA ASN A 770 42.97 -27.04 47.69
C ASN A 770 42.65 -26.83 49.17
N LYS A 771 41.53 -27.37 49.66
CA LYS A 771 41.01 -27.08 50.99
C LYS A 771 40.58 -28.36 51.73
N LYS A 772 40.94 -28.45 53.01
CA LYS A 772 40.41 -29.49 53.92
C LYS A 772 39.10 -29.01 54.55
N LEU A 773 38.11 -29.88 54.59
CA LEU A 773 36.75 -29.66 55.11
C LEU A 773 36.42 -30.74 56.16
N ASN A 774 35.43 -30.46 57.03
CA ASN A 774 35.02 -31.40 58.06
C ASN A 774 34.10 -32.48 57.49
N LEU A 775 33.93 -33.60 58.20
CA LEU A 775 33.03 -34.69 57.78
C LEU A 775 31.57 -34.25 57.54
N LYS A 776 31.12 -33.19 58.23
CA LYS A 776 29.74 -32.66 58.07
C LYS A 776 29.56 -31.85 56.78
N ASP A 777 30.66 -31.43 56.16
CA ASP A 777 30.64 -30.67 54.92
C ASP A 777 30.55 -31.67 53.75
N ASN A 778 29.39 -31.76 53.11
CA ASN A 778 29.17 -32.59 51.92
C ASN A 778 29.06 -31.76 50.64
N SER A 779 29.41 -30.47 50.72
CA SER A 779 29.41 -29.55 49.60
C SER A 779 30.41 -28.42 49.79
N PHE A 780 30.86 -27.86 48.67
CA PHE A 780 31.68 -26.67 48.60
C PHE A 780 31.06 -25.67 47.62
N ILE A 781 31.07 -24.39 47.97
CA ILE A 781 30.57 -23.31 47.11
C ILE A 781 31.74 -22.41 46.74
N LEU A 782 31.97 -22.26 45.44
CA LEU A 782 32.94 -21.34 44.87
C LEU A 782 32.19 -20.17 44.21
N PRO A 783 32.45 -18.92 44.64
CA PRO A 783 32.05 -17.74 43.88
C PRO A 783 32.77 -17.72 42.53
N ILE A 784 32.02 -17.61 41.44
CA ILE A 784 32.60 -17.48 40.10
C ILE A 784 32.98 -16.01 39.88
N THR A 785 34.25 -15.77 39.57
CA THR A 785 34.76 -14.44 39.23
C THR A 785 34.98 -14.30 37.72
N PRO A 786 34.97 -13.06 37.18
CA PRO A 786 35.22 -12.81 35.76
C PRO A 786 36.60 -13.27 35.26
N GLU A 787 37.57 -13.42 36.16
CA GLU A 787 38.97 -13.75 35.86
C GLU A 787 39.21 -15.22 35.50
N LEU A 788 38.24 -16.11 35.78
CA LEU A 788 38.32 -17.54 35.46
C LEU A 788 38.25 -17.76 33.93
N ALA A 789 39.20 -18.50 33.35
CA ALA A 789 39.21 -18.78 31.91
C ALA A 789 38.03 -19.69 31.47
N ALA A 790 37.62 -19.61 30.21
CA ALA A 790 36.72 -20.61 29.63
C ALA A 790 37.42 -21.97 29.48
N GLY A 791 36.64 -23.06 29.50
CA GLY A 791 37.15 -24.42 29.35
C GLY A 791 36.80 -25.34 30.52
N VAL A 792 37.37 -26.55 30.51
CA VAL A 792 36.99 -27.62 31.44
C VAL A 792 37.71 -27.48 32.78
N TYR A 793 36.94 -27.26 33.84
CA TYR A 793 37.40 -27.28 35.22
C TYR A 793 37.27 -28.69 35.79
N THR A 794 38.26 -29.13 36.56
CA THR A 794 38.22 -30.44 37.21
C THR A 794 38.09 -30.26 38.71
N TRP A 795 36.90 -30.57 39.23
CA TRP A 795 36.67 -30.74 40.65
C TRP A 795 37.23 -32.09 41.09
N SER A 796 37.90 -32.13 42.23
CA SER A 796 38.28 -33.38 42.84
C SER A 796 38.04 -33.37 44.35
N VAL A 797 37.67 -34.52 44.90
CA VAL A 797 37.53 -34.70 46.34
C VAL A 797 38.11 -36.04 46.75
N ALA A 798 38.87 -36.03 47.84
CA ALA A 798 39.34 -37.22 48.54
C ALA A 798 38.84 -37.22 49.98
N ALA A 799 38.60 -38.41 50.53
CA ALA A 799 38.27 -38.58 51.93
C ALA A 799 39.56 -38.64 52.76
N THR A 800 39.58 -37.98 53.91
CA THR A 800 40.74 -37.93 54.80
C THR A 800 40.42 -38.56 56.14
N ARG A 801 41.32 -39.37 56.67
CA ARG A 801 41.24 -39.95 58.03
C ARG A 801 42.65 -39.96 58.62
N GLN A 802 42.88 -39.21 59.70
CA GLN A 802 44.24 -39.01 60.26
C GLN A 802 45.27 -38.60 59.18
N ASP A 803 46.32 -39.42 58.97
CA ASP A 803 47.37 -39.21 57.96
C ASP A 803 47.05 -39.85 56.60
N PHE A 804 45.93 -40.57 56.47
CA PHE A 804 45.50 -41.21 55.24
C PHE A 804 44.59 -40.29 54.42
N THR A 805 44.83 -40.22 53.10
CA THR A 805 43.95 -39.59 52.11
C THR A 805 43.65 -40.60 51.03
N SER A 806 42.36 -40.83 50.74
CA SER A 806 41.94 -41.74 49.67
C SER A 806 42.45 -41.25 48.29
N SER A 807 42.31 -42.08 47.25
CA SER A 807 42.37 -41.56 45.89
C SER A 807 41.30 -40.48 45.68
N GLU A 808 41.61 -39.53 44.80
CA GLU A 808 40.67 -38.46 44.42
C GLU A 808 39.63 -39.00 43.45
N ASN A 809 38.36 -38.69 43.69
CA ASN A 809 37.33 -38.82 42.67
C ASN A 809 37.12 -37.47 41.99
N GLN A 810 36.90 -37.45 40.67
CA GLN A 810 36.91 -36.25 39.85
C GLN A 810 35.59 -36.03 39.11
N LEU A 811 35.22 -34.77 38.93
CA LEU A 811 34.10 -34.35 38.10
C LEU A 811 34.52 -33.16 37.25
N GLN A 812 34.26 -33.25 35.95
CA GLN A 812 34.52 -32.16 35.01
C GLN A 812 33.31 -31.23 34.93
N GLN A 813 33.55 -29.93 34.96
CA GLN A 813 32.55 -28.89 34.79
C GLN A 813 33.04 -27.90 33.74
N HIS A 814 32.30 -27.71 32.65
CA HIS A 814 32.72 -26.84 31.55
C HIS A 814 32.25 -25.39 31.80
N ARG A 815 33.19 -24.43 31.75
CA ARG A 815 32.88 -23.00 31.66
C ARG A 815 32.77 -22.57 30.21
N LEU A 816 31.62 -22.04 29.84
CA LEU A 816 31.32 -21.60 28.47
C LEU A 816 32.20 -20.41 28.04
N SER A 817 32.50 -20.35 26.74
CA SER A 817 33.25 -19.25 26.13
C SER A 817 32.38 -17.99 26.02
N ILE A 818 33.00 -16.81 26.11
CA ILE A 818 32.31 -15.54 25.92
C ILE A 818 31.98 -15.39 24.41
N PRO A 819 30.71 -15.17 24.04
CA PRO A 819 30.35 -14.96 22.64
C PRO A 819 30.85 -13.60 22.12
N GLU A 820 31.28 -13.56 20.86
CA GLU A 820 31.67 -12.35 20.15
C GLU A 820 30.43 -11.70 19.53
N LEU A 821 30.02 -10.54 20.06
CA LEU A 821 28.87 -9.79 19.58
C LEU A 821 29.27 -8.84 18.45
N SER A 822 28.55 -8.90 17.33
CA SER A 822 28.58 -7.94 16.23
C SER A 822 27.21 -7.28 16.12
N ILE A 823 27.16 -5.97 15.91
CA ILE A 823 25.90 -5.22 15.80
C ILE A 823 25.91 -4.48 14.47
N ASN A 824 24.88 -4.71 13.66
CA ASN A 824 24.74 -4.12 12.33
C ASN A 824 23.35 -3.50 12.17
N LEU A 825 23.26 -2.41 11.40
CA LEU A 825 21.98 -1.84 10.97
C LEU A 825 21.51 -2.54 9.70
N GLU A 826 20.20 -2.83 9.61
CA GLU A 826 19.63 -3.35 8.37
C GLU A 826 19.47 -2.22 7.34
N GLU A 827 20.14 -2.32 6.19
CA GLU A 827 20.18 -1.26 5.16
C GLU A 827 18.78 -0.90 4.61
N LYS A 828 17.88 -1.89 4.51
CA LYS A 828 16.51 -1.68 4.02
C LYS A 828 15.65 -0.82 4.96
N SER A 829 15.94 -0.85 6.26
CA SER A 829 15.18 -0.11 7.28
C SER A 829 15.43 1.40 7.25
N LEU A 830 16.39 1.88 6.46
CA LEU A 830 16.64 3.33 6.27
C LEU A 830 15.54 4.02 5.44
N ILE A 831 14.66 3.25 4.81
CA ILE A 831 13.55 3.73 3.98
C ILE A 831 12.19 3.40 4.62
N GLU A 832 12.16 2.53 5.64
CA GLU A 832 10.96 2.10 6.36
C GLU A 832 10.72 2.93 7.63
N ARG A 833 9.53 2.82 8.24
CA ARG A 833 9.18 3.60 9.45
C ARG A 833 9.92 3.14 10.72
N ASP A 834 10.24 1.86 10.80
CA ASP A 834 10.91 1.25 11.94
C ASP A 834 12.35 0.92 11.59
N ILE A 835 13.27 1.06 12.55
CA ILE A 835 14.70 0.81 12.34
C ILE A 835 15.08 -0.52 12.97
N ASN A 836 15.60 -1.45 12.17
CA ASN A 836 16.05 -2.75 12.66
C ASN A 836 17.56 -2.74 12.92
N LEU A 837 17.93 -3.08 14.16
CA LEU A 837 19.30 -3.32 14.58
C LEU A 837 19.52 -4.81 14.81
N ILE A 838 20.39 -5.43 14.02
CA ILE A 838 20.67 -6.86 14.06
C ILE A 838 21.89 -7.09 14.96
N LEU A 839 21.66 -7.77 16.09
CA LEU A 839 22.71 -8.30 16.94
C LEU A 839 23.03 -9.71 16.44
N GLN A 840 24.29 -10.01 16.17
CA GLN A 840 24.74 -11.30 15.67
C GLN A 840 25.98 -11.76 16.44
N TRP A 841 26.10 -13.06 16.70
CA TRP A 841 27.25 -13.62 17.42
C TRP A 841 27.70 -14.97 16.89
N ASN A 842 28.90 -15.39 17.29
CA ASN A 842 29.39 -16.73 17.03
C ASN A 842 28.70 -17.76 17.94
N GLN A 843 28.43 -18.95 17.41
CA GLN A 843 27.86 -20.03 18.23
C GLN A 843 28.88 -20.53 19.25
N VAL A 844 28.48 -20.61 20.52
CA VAL A 844 29.27 -21.17 21.62
C VAL A 844 28.91 -22.63 21.78
N THR A 845 29.91 -23.51 21.72
CA THR A 845 29.74 -24.96 21.95
C THR A 845 29.16 -25.21 23.34
N ASP A 846 28.23 -26.16 23.43
CA ASP A 846 27.49 -26.57 24.65
C ASP A 846 26.56 -25.51 25.26
N ALA A 847 26.42 -24.32 24.66
CA ALA A 847 25.40 -23.35 25.05
C ALA A 847 24.01 -23.82 24.60
N SER A 848 23.04 -23.85 25.52
CA SER A 848 21.64 -24.10 25.18
C SER A 848 20.87 -22.80 24.91
N HIS A 849 21.29 -21.69 25.51
CA HIS A 849 20.67 -20.38 25.34
C HIS A 849 21.69 -19.25 25.45
N TYR A 850 21.33 -18.07 24.96
CA TYR A 850 22.06 -16.83 25.11
C TYR A 850 21.21 -15.81 25.85
N ASN A 851 21.78 -15.09 26.81
CA ASN A 851 21.12 -13.97 27.46
C ASN A 851 21.63 -12.66 26.87
N VAL A 852 20.79 -12.01 26.06
CA VAL A 852 21.03 -10.67 25.52
C VAL A 852 20.52 -9.66 26.54
N LYS A 853 21.45 -8.86 27.08
CA LYS A 853 21.15 -7.79 28.02
C LYS A 853 21.17 -6.44 27.28
N ILE A 854 20.05 -5.74 27.35
CA ILE A 854 19.83 -4.41 26.77
C ILE A 854 19.62 -3.44 27.91
N GLU A 855 20.49 -2.45 28.05
CA GLU A 855 20.35 -1.40 29.06
C GLU A 855 20.08 -0.04 28.42
N ARG A 856 19.11 0.69 28.98
CA ARG A 856 18.77 2.08 28.63
C ARG A 856 18.35 2.83 29.88
N ASP A 857 18.93 4.01 30.14
CA ASP A 857 18.55 4.91 31.24
C ASP A 857 18.42 4.24 32.63
N GLY A 858 19.25 3.23 32.91
CA GLY A 858 19.20 2.47 34.16
C GLY A 858 18.14 1.35 34.21
N GLN A 859 17.33 1.18 33.16
CA GLN A 859 16.48 0.02 32.97
C GLN A 859 17.24 -1.08 32.21
N THR A 860 17.03 -2.33 32.60
CA THR A 860 17.65 -3.50 32.00
C THR A 860 16.58 -4.47 31.52
N GLU A 861 16.63 -4.79 30.23
CA GLU A 861 15.87 -5.86 29.60
C GLU A 861 16.81 -7.05 29.36
N ASN A 862 16.39 -8.25 29.73
CA ASN A 862 17.12 -9.49 29.45
C ASN A 862 16.26 -10.35 28.51
N ARG A 863 16.84 -10.77 27.38
CA ARG A 863 16.20 -11.66 26.41
C ARG A 863 16.95 -12.98 26.35
N SER A 864 16.23 -14.07 26.55
CA SER A 864 16.78 -15.42 26.44
C SER A 864 16.52 -15.96 25.04
N ILE A 865 17.59 -16.24 24.28
CA ILE A 865 17.54 -16.73 22.90
C ILE A 865 18.04 -18.18 22.88
N ALA A 866 17.24 -19.13 22.38
CA ALA A 866 17.63 -20.53 22.34
C ALA A 866 18.66 -20.81 21.23
N ALA A 867 19.72 -21.57 21.53
CA ALA A 867 20.62 -22.09 20.49
C ALA A 867 19.85 -23.10 19.59
N PRO A 868 20.14 -23.18 18.27
CA PRO A 868 21.30 -22.66 17.56
C PRO A 868 21.16 -21.22 17.04
N GLN A 869 20.06 -20.51 17.35
CA GLN A 869 19.91 -19.13 16.92
C GLN A 869 21.07 -18.27 17.43
N ASN A 870 21.67 -17.50 16.54
CA ASN A 870 22.88 -16.71 16.79
C ASN A 870 22.73 -15.24 16.35
N SER A 871 21.49 -14.80 16.20
CA SER A 871 21.16 -13.41 15.95
C SER A 871 19.83 -13.02 16.60
N GLU A 872 19.64 -11.73 16.86
CA GLU A 872 18.43 -11.13 17.41
C GLU A 872 18.23 -9.75 16.79
N THR A 873 17.02 -9.43 16.38
CA THR A 873 16.69 -8.12 15.80
C THR A 873 15.98 -7.24 16.81
N ILE A 874 16.54 -6.04 17.06
CA ILE A 874 15.93 -5.01 17.89
C ILE A 874 15.27 -3.98 16.98
N ILE A 875 13.93 -3.92 17.03
CA ILE A 875 13.12 -2.99 16.26
C ILE A 875 12.99 -1.67 17.03
N PHE A 876 13.33 -0.54 16.43
CA PHE A 876 13.19 0.80 17.00
C PHE A 876 12.03 1.55 16.33
N ASP A 877 10.88 1.48 17.00
CA ASP A 877 9.61 2.13 16.65
C ASP A 877 9.44 3.50 17.33
N LYS A 878 8.26 4.13 17.18
CA LYS A 878 7.86 5.39 17.87
C LYS A 878 7.81 5.29 19.40
N LEU A 879 7.66 4.10 19.97
CA LEU A 879 7.52 3.88 21.42
C LEU A 879 8.88 3.80 22.11
N LYS A 880 9.91 3.35 21.40
CA LYS A 880 11.28 3.42 21.90
C LYS A 880 11.76 4.88 21.78
N PRO A 881 12.30 5.50 22.84
CA PRO A 881 12.88 6.83 22.78
C PRO A 881 14.30 6.82 22.17
N ALA A 882 14.80 8.02 21.85
CA ALA A 882 16.20 8.27 21.57
C ALA A 882 17.06 8.15 22.85
N GLY A 883 18.37 7.99 22.69
CA GLY A 883 19.30 7.90 23.82
C GLY A 883 20.32 6.76 23.71
N LYS A 884 21.06 6.53 24.79
CA LYS A 884 22.15 5.55 24.82
C LYS A 884 21.62 4.16 25.13
N TYR A 885 21.91 3.21 24.24
CA TYR A 885 21.63 1.79 24.40
C TYR A 885 22.93 1.04 24.61
N ARG A 886 22.94 0.11 25.56
CA ARG A 886 24.09 -0.75 25.86
C ARG A 886 23.69 -2.19 25.67
N PHE A 887 24.43 -2.89 24.82
CA PHE A 887 24.20 -4.28 24.49
C PHE A 887 25.34 -5.14 25.02
N SER A 888 24.99 -6.26 25.64
CA SER A 888 25.94 -7.29 26.06
C SER A 888 25.27 -8.65 26.01
N LEU A 889 26.07 -9.70 25.91
CA LEU A 889 25.60 -11.06 25.68
C LEU A 889 26.39 -12.06 26.52
N ALA A 890 25.72 -13.02 27.13
CA ALA A 890 26.35 -14.16 27.80
C ALA A 890 25.77 -15.48 27.29
N ALA A 891 26.61 -16.52 27.22
CA ALA A 891 26.21 -17.88 26.91
C ALA A 891 25.81 -18.63 28.19
N LEU A 892 24.68 -19.34 28.12
CA LEU A 892 24.09 -20.12 29.20
C LEU A 892 23.88 -21.56 28.74
N SER A 893 23.96 -22.48 29.70
CA SER A 893 23.54 -23.87 29.49
C SER A 893 22.79 -24.38 30.72
N ASP A 894 22.62 -25.70 30.83
CA ASP A 894 22.07 -26.30 32.04
C ASP A 894 22.96 -26.04 33.26
N SER A 895 22.44 -26.35 34.46
CA SER A 895 23.15 -26.09 35.71
C SER A 895 24.50 -26.81 35.82
N ASN A 896 24.79 -27.83 35.02
CA ASN A 896 26.07 -28.53 35.06
C ASN A 896 27.19 -27.73 34.38
N TYR A 897 26.87 -26.67 33.64
CA TYR A 897 27.84 -25.78 33.02
C TYR A 897 27.97 -24.47 33.80
N ILE A 898 29.17 -23.89 33.80
CA ILE A 898 29.39 -22.53 34.30
C ILE A 898 29.14 -21.57 33.14
N ALA A 899 28.24 -20.60 33.34
CA ALA A 899 27.96 -19.59 32.33
C ALA A 899 29.21 -18.78 31.93
N SER A 900 29.18 -18.24 30.71
CA SER A 900 30.19 -17.25 30.33
C SER A 900 29.97 -15.93 31.09
N GLU A 901 31.00 -15.10 31.15
CA GLU A 901 30.77 -13.68 31.43
C GLU A 901 30.00 -13.02 30.28
N PHE A 902 29.40 -11.87 30.55
CA PHE A 902 28.91 -11.00 29.49
C PHE A 902 30.08 -10.52 28.63
N CYS A 903 29.87 -10.49 27.32
CA CYS A 903 30.81 -9.86 26.40
C CYS A 903 30.99 -8.37 26.70
N GLN A 904 32.03 -7.77 26.12
CA GLN A 904 32.28 -6.34 26.29
C GLN A 904 31.05 -5.52 25.86
N VAL A 905 30.59 -4.64 26.74
CA VAL A 905 29.41 -3.80 26.50
C VAL A 905 29.65 -2.92 25.27
N GLN A 906 28.77 -3.06 24.27
CA GLN A 906 28.75 -2.19 23.11
C GLN A 906 27.69 -1.12 23.29
N GLN A 907 28.12 0.15 23.25
CA GLN A 907 27.24 1.28 23.42
C GLN A 907 26.90 1.90 22.06
N TRP A 908 25.61 2.04 21.77
CA TRP A 908 25.07 2.69 20.58
C TRP A 908 24.21 3.88 20.98
N LEU A 909 24.31 4.98 20.24
CA LEU A 909 23.48 6.16 20.45
C LEU A 909 22.34 6.18 19.43
N ARG A 910 21.09 6.09 19.88
CA ARG A 910 19.95 6.38 19.00
C ARG A 910 19.72 7.88 18.91
N LEU A 911 19.75 8.39 17.70
CA LEU A 911 19.61 9.82 17.40
C LEU A 911 18.17 10.29 17.61
N GLU A 912 18.01 11.56 18.00
CA GLU A 912 16.70 12.19 18.14
C GLU A 912 16.05 12.44 16.77
N THR A 913 14.74 12.26 16.71
CA THR A 913 13.94 12.63 15.54
C THR A 913 13.81 14.15 15.46
N PRO A 914 14.13 14.78 14.30
CA PRO A 914 13.99 16.21 14.11
C PRO A 914 12.56 16.70 14.36
N GLN A 915 12.44 17.87 15.00
CA GLN A 915 11.16 18.50 15.34
C GLN A 915 11.06 19.92 14.78
N GLN A 916 9.86 20.51 14.87
CA GLN A 916 9.56 21.88 14.39
C GLN A 916 9.88 22.07 12.91
N ILE A 917 9.55 21.08 12.09
CA ILE A 917 9.81 21.10 10.66
C ILE A 917 8.81 22.04 9.99
N GLN A 918 9.34 23.00 9.26
CA GLN A 918 8.61 23.93 8.40
C GLN A 918 9.15 23.77 6.99
N ALA A 919 8.26 23.67 6.02
CA ALA A 919 8.65 23.56 4.63
C ALA A 919 7.73 24.43 3.79
N ASN A 920 8.31 25.24 2.90
CA ASN A 920 7.58 26.13 2.03
C ASN A 920 8.11 25.99 0.60
N TYR A 921 7.19 25.96 -0.36
CA TYR A 921 7.53 26.00 -1.77
C TYR A 921 7.98 27.42 -2.17
N GLN A 922 9.13 27.51 -2.83
CA GLN A 922 9.66 28.72 -3.45
C GLN A 922 10.01 28.43 -4.92
N SER A 923 10.22 29.48 -5.73
CA SER A 923 10.34 29.37 -7.20
C SER A 923 11.42 28.41 -7.73
N SER A 924 12.38 27.98 -6.91
CA SER A 924 13.45 27.04 -7.29
C SER A 924 13.35 25.65 -6.63
N GLY A 925 12.40 25.43 -5.70
CA GLY A 925 12.30 24.18 -4.95
C GLY A 925 11.61 24.33 -3.61
N ILE A 926 11.84 23.39 -2.70
CA ILE A 926 11.27 23.40 -1.35
C ILE A 926 12.33 23.83 -0.36
N GLU A 927 12.10 24.97 0.31
CA GLU A 927 12.90 25.43 1.43
C GLU A 927 12.40 24.78 2.71
N ILE A 928 13.31 24.16 3.46
CA ILE A 928 12.99 23.37 4.64
C ILE A 928 13.81 23.92 5.81
N GLN A 929 13.14 24.10 6.93
CA GLN A 929 13.76 24.49 8.19
C GLN A 929 13.28 23.56 9.32
N TRP A 930 14.18 23.14 10.19
CA TRP A 930 13.87 22.34 11.37
C TRP A 930 14.77 22.73 12.53
N GLN A 931 14.42 22.28 13.73
CA GLN A 931 15.30 22.39 14.88
C GLN A 931 16.35 21.28 14.85
N CYS A 932 17.63 21.63 14.76
CA CYS A 932 18.71 20.65 14.82
C CYS A 932 18.70 19.84 16.12
N CYS A 933 18.86 18.53 15.98
CA CYS A 933 19.13 17.63 17.10
C CYS A 933 20.57 17.83 17.62
N PRO A 934 20.81 17.72 18.94
CA PRO A 934 22.15 17.81 19.50
C PRO A 934 23.12 16.80 18.87
N ASP A 935 24.33 17.26 18.54
CA ASP A 935 25.42 16.45 17.97
C ASP A 935 25.13 15.71 16.65
N THR A 936 24.01 16.04 15.97
CA THR A 936 23.68 15.52 14.63
C THR A 936 24.00 16.58 13.57
N THR A 937 24.74 16.18 12.53
CA THR A 937 25.01 17.04 11.37
C THR A 937 24.48 16.48 10.05
N HIS A 938 24.20 15.18 9.98
CA HIS A 938 23.68 14.51 8.79
C HIS A 938 22.20 14.19 8.94
N TYR A 939 21.40 14.53 7.93
CA TYR A 939 19.97 14.30 7.89
C TYR A 939 19.58 13.65 6.56
N LEU A 940 18.54 12.84 6.58
CA LEU A 940 17.91 12.29 5.39
C LEU A 940 16.53 12.90 5.24
N LEU A 941 16.30 13.53 4.10
CA LEU A 941 15.03 14.11 3.69
C LEU A 941 14.38 13.17 2.68
N SER A 942 13.10 12.91 2.87
CA SER A 942 12.29 12.12 1.94
C SER A 942 11.02 12.88 1.59
N LEU A 943 10.84 13.15 0.30
CA LEU A 943 9.75 13.93 -0.25
C LEU A 943 8.89 13.03 -1.14
N TRP A 944 7.63 12.85 -0.76
CA TRP A 944 6.63 12.15 -1.55
C TRP A 944 5.92 13.14 -2.48
N VAL A 945 6.03 12.87 -3.79
CA VAL A 945 5.50 13.70 -4.86
C VAL A 945 4.09 13.20 -5.26
N PRO A 946 3.15 14.05 -5.70
CA PRO A 946 1.78 13.66 -6.06
C PRO A 946 1.62 12.52 -7.09
N ASN A 947 2.68 12.16 -7.82
CA ASN A 947 2.70 11.05 -8.78
C ASN A 947 3.15 9.71 -8.16
N ASN A 948 3.12 9.56 -6.83
CA ASN A 948 3.57 8.39 -6.08
C ASN A 948 5.07 8.07 -6.24
N THR A 949 5.90 9.10 -6.38
CA THR A 949 7.37 8.96 -6.46
C THR A 949 8.04 9.58 -5.22
N TRP A 950 9.10 8.93 -4.74
CA TRP A 950 9.94 9.44 -3.65
C TRP A 950 11.16 10.17 -4.21
N ILE A 951 11.47 11.34 -3.66
CA ILE A 951 12.74 12.04 -3.82
C ILE A 951 13.45 12.01 -2.47
N GLN A 952 14.65 11.44 -2.44
CA GLN A 952 15.47 11.41 -1.22
C GLN A 952 16.72 12.26 -1.40
N GLN A 953 17.05 13.04 -0.37
CA GLN A 953 18.25 13.87 -0.32
C GLN A 953 18.90 13.71 1.05
N THR A 954 20.21 13.47 1.07
CA THR A 954 21.00 13.58 2.29
C THR A 954 21.50 15.02 2.42
N GLU A 955 21.37 15.60 3.59
CA GLU A 955 21.77 16.98 3.88
C GLU A 955 22.68 17.03 5.08
N ASN A 956 23.76 17.82 4.95
CA ASN A 956 24.68 18.09 6.04
C ASN A 956 24.44 19.51 6.57
N SER A 957 23.68 19.64 7.65
CA SER A 957 23.21 20.93 8.16
C SER A 957 23.45 21.07 9.65
N THR A 958 24.14 22.15 10.05
CA THR A 958 24.31 22.53 11.47
C THR A 958 23.31 23.60 11.92
N THR A 959 22.55 24.16 10.97
CA THR A 959 21.57 25.23 11.20
C THR A 959 20.13 24.77 11.03
N GLY A 960 19.92 23.52 10.62
CA GLY A 960 18.61 22.92 10.43
C GLY A 960 17.89 23.50 9.22
N ARG A 961 18.60 23.64 8.11
CA ARG A 961 18.08 24.18 6.85
C ARG A 961 18.52 23.32 5.67
N ALA A 962 17.63 23.11 4.72
CA ALA A 962 17.89 22.43 3.46
C ALA A 962 17.08 23.07 2.34
N HIS A 963 17.58 22.90 1.13
CA HIS A 963 16.85 23.16 -0.11
C HIS A 963 16.72 21.85 -0.88
N ILE A 964 15.49 21.41 -1.16
CA ILE A 964 15.26 20.32 -2.10
C ILE A 964 14.94 20.93 -3.47
N PRO A 965 15.85 20.81 -4.46
CA PRO A 965 15.57 21.29 -5.80
C PRO A 965 14.46 20.44 -6.41
N LEU A 966 13.40 21.10 -6.89
CA LEU A 966 12.39 20.45 -7.71
C LEU A 966 12.79 20.53 -9.18
N PRO A 967 12.33 19.60 -10.04
CA PRO A 967 12.53 19.75 -11.47
C PRO A 967 11.99 21.10 -11.95
N PRO A 968 12.51 21.66 -13.06
CA PRO A 968 12.09 22.97 -13.56
C PRO A 968 10.59 23.12 -13.81
N ILE A 969 9.86 22.00 -13.91
CA ILE A 969 8.40 21.92 -13.98
C ILE A 969 7.96 20.92 -12.91
N PRO A 970 7.69 21.36 -11.67
CA PRO A 970 7.18 20.48 -10.63
C PRO A 970 5.74 20.04 -10.92
N ILE A 971 5.37 18.88 -10.39
CA ILE A 971 4.00 18.38 -10.45
C ILE A 971 3.17 19.19 -9.45
N ALA A 972 2.03 19.73 -9.85
CA ALA A 972 1.16 20.45 -8.93
C ALA A 972 0.52 19.49 -7.90
N GLY A 973 0.28 19.99 -6.69
CA GLY A 973 -0.45 19.29 -5.64
C GLY A 973 0.30 19.22 -4.32
N THR A 974 -0.22 18.41 -3.41
CA THR A 974 0.31 18.27 -2.06
C THR A 974 1.48 17.30 -2.01
N TYR A 975 2.67 17.81 -1.68
CA TYR A 975 3.86 17.01 -1.40
C TYR A 975 3.89 16.68 0.09
N LYS A 976 4.48 15.53 0.45
CA LYS A 976 4.64 15.13 1.85
C LYS A 976 6.12 14.97 2.17
N LEU A 977 6.60 15.75 3.13
CA LEU A 977 7.99 15.72 3.58
C LEU A 977 8.12 14.95 4.89
N TYR A 978 9.16 14.12 4.95
CA TYR A 978 9.63 13.41 6.13
C TYR A 978 11.13 13.65 6.32
N LEU A 979 11.56 13.75 7.58
CA LEU A 979 12.94 14.04 7.94
C LEU A 979 13.44 13.02 8.99
N ALA A 980 14.66 12.52 8.84
CA ALA A 980 15.32 11.66 9.81
C ALA A 980 16.76 12.12 10.08
N SER A 981 17.22 11.97 11.31
CA SER A 981 18.62 12.15 11.70
C SER A 981 19.42 10.91 11.33
N MET A 982 20.54 11.11 10.63
CA MET A 982 21.41 10.03 10.19
C MET A 982 22.73 10.04 10.96
N PRO A 983 23.31 8.85 11.23
CA PRO A 983 24.62 8.77 11.84
C PRO A 983 25.71 9.20 10.86
N ASP A 984 26.73 9.89 11.36
CA ASP A 984 27.96 10.13 10.61
C ASP A 984 28.62 8.77 10.29
N ALA A 985 29.25 8.62 9.12
CA ALA A 985 29.76 7.35 8.60
C ALA A 985 30.75 6.58 9.51
N THR A 986 31.20 7.19 10.61
CA THR A 986 32.15 6.61 11.58
C THR A 986 31.57 6.41 12.99
N ALA A 987 30.30 6.76 13.22
CA ALA A 987 29.69 6.74 14.54
C ALA A 987 28.90 5.44 14.80
N THR A 988 29.07 4.85 15.98
CA THR A 988 28.21 3.76 16.51
C THR A 988 26.85 4.33 16.93
N SER A 989 26.04 4.68 15.94
CA SER A 989 24.79 5.40 16.14
C SER A 989 23.67 4.76 15.33
N ILE A 990 22.46 4.79 15.90
CA ILE A 990 21.23 4.28 15.30
C ILE A 990 20.49 5.52 14.75
N PRO A 991 20.08 5.54 13.48
CA PRO A 991 19.30 6.64 12.92
C PRO A 991 18.04 6.93 13.75
N SER A 992 17.49 8.13 13.59
CA SER A 992 16.15 8.39 14.13
C SER A 992 15.09 7.79 13.21
N ILE A 993 13.92 7.48 13.75
CA ILE A 993 12.74 7.24 12.91
C ILE A 993 12.38 8.50 12.13
N TRP A 994 11.57 8.35 11.09
CA TRP A 994 11.01 9.47 10.34
C TRP A 994 10.16 10.38 11.23
N SER A 995 10.26 11.69 10.98
CA SER A 995 9.39 12.71 11.55
C SER A 995 7.91 12.48 11.20
N ASP A 996 7.05 13.24 11.86
CA ASP A 996 5.67 13.38 11.39
C ASP A 996 5.62 14.06 10.01
N GLU A 997 4.52 13.81 9.30
CA GLU A 997 4.29 14.30 7.95
C GLU A 997 4.12 15.83 7.91
N VAL A 998 4.86 16.49 7.02
CA VAL A 998 4.65 17.90 6.69
C VAL A 998 4.10 18.02 5.27
N ALA A 999 2.86 18.49 5.15
CA ALA A 999 2.20 18.72 3.86
C ALA A 999 2.63 20.07 3.27
N ILE A 1000 2.99 20.07 1.98
CA ILE A 1000 3.48 21.24 1.25
C ILE A 1000 2.66 21.37 -0.03
N GLU A 1001 1.89 22.45 -0.15
CA GLU A 1001 1.14 22.75 -1.37
C GLU A 1001 2.07 23.35 -2.42
N VAL A 1002 2.31 22.62 -3.51
CA VAL A 1002 3.03 23.12 -4.67
C VAL A 1002 2.01 23.52 -5.73
N VAL A 1003 1.85 24.83 -5.90
CA VAL A 1003 1.01 25.42 -6.93
C VAL A 1003 1.92 25.89 -8.06
N ILE A 1004 1.70 25.37 -9.26
CA ILE A 1004 2.34 25.84 -10.49
C ILE A 1004 1.29 26.52 -11.37
N THR A 1005 1.68 27.49 -12.18
CA THR A 1005 0.78 28.12 -13.16
C THR A 1005 1.15 27.73 -14.60
N PRO A 1006 0.23 27.81 -15.57
CA PRO A 1006 0.54 27.57 -16.98
C PRO A 1006 1.72 28.42 -17.49
N GLU A 1007 1.85 29.66 -17.03
CA GLU A 1007 2.94 30.59 -17.39
C GLU A 1007 4.28 30.10 -16.87
N GLN A 1008 4.33 29.52 -15.66
CA GLN A 1008 5.56 28.96 -15.09
C GLN A 1008 6.02 27.72 -15.86
N ILE A 1009 5.09 26.86 -16.29
CA ILE A 1009 5.39 25.73 -17.18
C ILE A 1009 5.94 26.23 -18.52
N ALA A 1010 5.26 27.21 -19.13
CA ALA A 1010 5.68 27.80 -20.40
C ALA A 1010 7.07 28.45 -20.29
N GLN A 1011 7.32 29.19 -19.22
CA GLN A 1011 8.58 29.90 -19.00
C GLN A 1011 9.75 28.93 -18.88
N SER A 1012 9.54 27.83 -18.17
CA SER A 1012 10.53 26.76 -17.98
C SER A 1012 10.78 25.99 -19.28
N ALA A 1013 9.73 25.67 -20.03
CA ALA A 1013 9.83 25.05 -21.35
C ALA A 1013 10.59 25.94 -22.34
N TYR A 1014 10.31 27.25 -22.33
CA TYR A 1014 10.97 28.24 -23.19
C TYR A 1014 12.46 28.37 -22.87
N GLN A 1015 12.83 28.44 -21.58
CA GLN A 1015 14.23 28.47 -21.14
C GLN A 1015 15.01 27.20 -21.53
N GLN A 1016 14.33 26.06 -21.60
CA GLN A 1016 14.88 24.79 -22.08
C GLN A 1016 14.86 24.65 -23.61
N GLN A 1017 14.49 25.70 -24.35
CA GLN A 1017 14.39 25.71 -25.82
C GLN A 1017 13.43 24.64 -26.38
N MET A 1018 12.39 24.29 -25.61
CA MET A 1018 11.39 23.30 -26.01
C MET A 1018 10.48 23.88 -27.09
N SER A 1019 10.08 23.06 -28.08
CA SER A 1019 9.19 23.50 -29.16
C SER A 1019 7.81 23.92 -28.62
N GLY A 1020 7.15 24.87 -29.31
CA GLY A 1020 5.79 25.28 -28.91
C GLY A 1020 4.77 24.13 -28.91
N ASN A 1021 4.91 23.17 -29.82
CA ASN A 1021 4.14 21.92 -29.85
C ASN A 1021 4.25 21.14 -28.54
N ASP A 1022 5.47 20.87 -28.09
CA ASP A 1022 5.72 20.06 -26.89
C ASP A 1022 5.36 20.83 -25.61
N CYS A 1023 5.61 22.15 -25.59
CA CYS A 1023 5.16 23.03 -24.52
C CYS A 1023 3.63 23.00 -24.37
N GLY A 1024 2.88 23.10 -25.48
CA GLY A 1024 1.42 23.02 -25.47
C GLY A 1024 0.90 21.70 -24.91
N LYS A 1025 1.50 20.56 -25.29
CA LYS A 1025 1.17 19.25 -24.72
C LYS A 1025 1.47 19.17 -23.22
N LEU A 1026 2.57 19.76 -22.79
CA LEU A 1026 3.00 19.72 -21.39
C LEU A 1026 2.06 20.53 -20.49
N ILE A 1027 1.63 21.70 -20.94
CA ILE A 1027 0.68 22.56 -20.24
C ILE A 1027 -0.68 21.86 -20.15
N ILE A 1028 -1.25 21.37 -21.25
CA ILE A 1028 -2.60 20.75 -21.23
C ILE A 1028 -2.63 19.45 -20.43
N LYS A 1029 -1.52 18.71 -20.39
CA LYS A 1029 -1.42 17.52 -19.53
C LYS A 1029 -1.46 17.87 -18.05
N SER A 1030 -0.90 19.02 -17.67
CA SER A 1030 -0.86 19.51 -16.29
C SER A 1030 -2.15 20.22 -15.89
N PHE A 1031 -2.86 20.80 -16.86
CA PHE A 1031 -4.15 21.47 -16.69
C PHE A 1031 -5.14 20.99 -17.76
N PRO A 1032 -5.76 19.80 -17.61
CA PRO A 1032 -6.62 19.19 -18.63
C PRO A 1032 -7.80 20.08 -19.05
N ASP A 1033 -8.31 20.89 -18.12
CA ASP A 1033 -9.45 21.79 -18.32
C ASP A 1033 -9.02 23.22 -18.70
N LEU A 1034 -7.72 23.47 -18.95
CA LEU A 1034 -7.26 24.78 -19.40
C LEU A 1034 -7.89 25.10 -20.75
N LYS A 1035 -8.32 26.35 -20.96
CA LYS A 1035 -8.84 26.80 -22.26
C LYS A 1035 -7.70 27.18 -23.21
N ALA A 1036 -7.98 27.03 -24.51
CA ALA A 1036 -7.00 27.27 -25.57
C ALA A 1036 -6.38 28.66 -25.54
N ASN A 1037 -7.17 29.71 -25.34
CA ASN A 1037 -6.69 31.08 -25.21
C ASN A 1037 -5.79 31.31 -23.99
N MET A 1038 -6.10 30.70 -22.84
CA MET A 1038 -5.25 30.79 -21.63
C MET A 1038 -3.91 30.08 -21.83
N LEU A 1039 -3.92 28.91 -22.48
CA LEU A 1039 -2.68 28.21 -22.87
C LEU A 1039 -1.84 29.08 -23.82
N ALA A 1040 -2.47 29.66 -24.84
CA ALA A 1040 -1.80 30.50 -25.80
C ALA A 1040 -1.24 31.79 -25.17
N ALA A 1041 -1.98 32.39 -24.23
CA ALA A 1041 -1.53 33.57 -23.49
C ALA A 1041 -0.31 33.25 -22.62
N ALA A 1042 -0.32 32.11 -21.92
CA ALA A 1042 0.80 31.65 -21.12
C ALA A 1042 2.06 31.41 -21.96
N MET A 1043 1.93 30.80 -23.14
CA MET A 1043 3.04 30.62 -24.08
C MET A 1043 3.54 31.95 -24.66
N ALA A 1044 2.64 32.87 -25.01
CA ALA A 1044 3.01 34.16 -25.57
C ALA A 1044 3.74 35.05 -24.57
N GLN A 1045 3.29 35.05 -23.31
CA GLN A 1045 3.86 35.87 -22.25
C GLN A 1045 5.34 35.59 -22.00
N VAL A 1046 5.78 34.35 -22.27
CA VAL A 1046 7.16 33.91 -22.01
C VAL A 1046 8.08 33.99 -23.23
N GLY A 1047 7.54 34.37 -24.40
CA GLY A 1047 8.31 34.68 -25.61
C GLY A 1047 8.20 33.68 -26.76
N TYR A 1048 7.31 32.68 -26.69
CA TYR A 1048 7.00 31.88 -27.88
C TYR A 1048 6.39 32.77 -28.96
N ILE A 1049 6.68 32.52 -30.23
CA ILE A 1049 6.10 33.29 -31.34
C ILE A 1049 4.75 32.71 -31.76
N ALA A 1050 3.96 33.48 -32.53
CA ALA A 1050 2.60 33.10 -32.94
C ALA A 1050 2.52 31.73 -33.63
N VAL A 1051 3.49 31.40 -34.49
CA VAL A 1051 3.56 30.10 -35.17
C VAL A 1051 3.75 28.94 -34.18
N GLU A 1052 4.67 29.09 -33.23
CA GLU A 1052 4.96 28.07 -32.21
C GLU A 1052 3.79 27.90 -31.24
N THR A 1053 3.13 28.99 -30.88
CA THR A 1053 1.92 28.97 -30.05
C THR A 1053 0.75 28.31 -30.78
N GLY A 1054 0.61 28.57 -32.09
CA GLY A 1054 -0.38 27.90 -32.94
C GLY A 1054 -0.16 26.39 -33.03
N GLN A 1055 1.09 25.95 -33.12
CA GLN A 1055 1.44 24.53 -33.05
C GLN A 1055 1.14 23.94 -31.66
N GLY A 1056 1.45 24.67 -30.58
CA GLY A 1056 1.10 24.29 -29.22
C GLY A 1056 -0.40 24.09 -29.01
N LEU A 1057 -1.20 25.04 -29.49
CA LEU A 1057 -2.67 24.98 -29.51
C LEU A 1057 -3.18 23.75 -30.26
N LYS A 1058 -2.69 23.51 -31.49
CA LYS A 1058 -3.14 22.39 -32.31
C LYS A 1058 -2.81 21.04 -31.68
N SER A 1059 -1.69 20.96 -30.98
CA SER A 1059 -1.26 19.76 -30.28
C SER A 1059 -1.98 19.52 -28.96
N ALA A 1060 -2.28 20.59 -28.22
CA ALA A 1060 -3.06 20.51 -26.99
C ALA A 1060 -4.54 20.17 -27.26
N TYR A 1061 -5.10 20.72 -28.33
CA TYR A 1061 -6.49 20.54 -28.74
C TYR A 1061 -6.56 20.04 -30.19
N PRO A 1062 -6.42 18.72 -30.45
CA PRO A 1062 -6.42 18.20 -31.81
C PRO A 1062 -7.65 18.58 -32.65
N SER A 1063 -8.80 18.76 -31.99
CA SER A 1063 -10.08 19.15 -32.59
C SER A 1063 -10.23 20.65 -32.89
N ILE A 1064 -9.33 21.52 -32.40
CA ILE A 1064 -9.44 22.97 -32.64
C ILE A 1064 -9.32 23.29 -34.13
N SER A 1065 -10.20 24.15 -34.63
CA SER A 1065 -10.23 24.54 -36.04
C SER A 1065 -9.12 25.55 -36.37
N ALA A 1066 -8.72 25.63 -37.65
CA ALA A 1066 -7.72 26.60 -38.09
C ALA A 1066 -8.19 28.06 -37.91
N SER A 1067 -9.50 28.31 -38.06
CA SER A 1067 -10.12 29.62 -37.81
C SER A 1067 -10.03 30.01 -36.34
N GLU A 1068 -10.29 29.09 -35.41
CA GLU A 1068 -10.20 29.36 -33.97
C GLU A 1068 -8.77 29.59 -33.50
N ILE A 1069 -7.80 28.81 -34.00
CA ILE A 1069 -6.37 29.09 -33.73
C ILE A 1069 -6.03 30.50 -34.20
N THR A 1070 -6.47 30.89 -35.40
CA THR A 1070 -6.21 32.21 -35.96
C THR A 1070 -6.83 33.33 -35.12
N GLU A 1071 -8.08 33.18 -34.69
CA GLU A 1071 -8.75 34.13 -33.78
C GLU A 1071 -7.99 34.30 -32.45
N ILE A 1072 -7.57 33.19 -31.84
CA ILE A 1072 -6.83 33.20 -30.56
C ILE A 1072 -5.45 33.86 -30.73
N LEU A 1073 -4.70 33.52 -31.78
CA LEU A 1073 -3.39 34.12 -32.03
C LEU A 1073 -3.48 35.61 -32.37
N LEU A 1074 -4.51 36.02 -33.12
CA LEU A 1074 -4.77 37.43 -33.42
C LEU A 1074 -5.13 38.23 -32.17
N ALA A 1075 -5.85 37.64 -31.22
CA ALA A 1075 -6.20 38.28 -29.96
C ALA A 1075 -4.96 38.50 -29.07
N ILE A 1076 -3.98 37.58 -29.11
CA ILE A 1076 -2.81 37.58 -28.21
C ILE A 1076 -1.63 38.36 -28.79
N TYR A 1077 -1.30 38.16 -30.07
CA TYR A 1077 -0.14 38.79 -30.72
C TYR A 1077 -0.52 40.07 -31.50
N GLY A 1078 -1.79 40.45 -31.51
CA GLY A 1078 -2.33 41.53 -32.35
C GLY A 1078 -2.41 41.12 -33.83
N LYS A 1079 -2.78 42.06 -34.70
CA LYS A 1079 -2.87 41.81 -36.16
C LYS A 1079 -1.54 41.25 -36.68
N ALA A 1080 -1.47 39.94 -36.89
CA ALA A 1080 -0.63 39.36 -37.92
C ALA A 1080 -0.92 40.16 -39.19
N LEU A 1081 0.13 40.72 -39.82
CA LEU A 1081 -0.01 41.43 -41.08
C LEU A 1081 -0.84 40.55 -42.00
N THR A 1082 -1.96 41.05 -42.52
CA THR A 1082 -2.75 40.27 -43.48
C THR A 1082 -1.86 39.83 -44.64
N LEU A 1083 -2.24 38.80 -45.39
CA LEU A 1083 -1.44 38.32 -46.53
C LEU A 1083 -1.00 39.48 -47.45
N GLU A 1084 -1.88 40.47 -47.66
CA GLU A 1084 -1.60 41.69 -48.42
C GLU A 1084 -0.61 42.62 -47.72
N GLN A 1085 -0.75 42.83 -46.41
CA GLN A 1085 0.17 43.68 -45.64
C GLN A 1085 1.56 43.04 -45.49
N LEU A 1086 1.64 41.71 -45.44
CA LEU A 1086 2.89 40.97 -45.38
C LEU A 1086 3.61 41.00 -46.75
N ALA A 1087 2.86 40.88 -47.84
CA ALA A 1087 3.39 41.03 -49.20
C ALA A 1087 3.87 42.47 -49.45
N GLN A 1088 3.10 43.48 -49.02
CA GLN A 1088 3.49 44.88 -49.10
C GLN A 1088 4.74 45.16 -48.29
N LYS A 1089 4.81 44.66 -47.05
CA LYS A 1089 6.01 44.80 -46.22
C LYS A 1089 7.23 44.13 -46.86
N ALA A 1090 7.09 42.93 -47.42
CA ALA A 1090 8.18 42.26 -48.12
C ALA A 1090 8.67 43.06 -49.34
N TYR A 1091 7.75 43.69 -50.07
CA TYR A 1091 8.07 44.58 -51.18
C TYR A 1091 8.78 45.86 -50.73
N ASP A 1092 8.30 46.48 -49.65
CA ASP A 1092 8.90 47.68 -49.04
C ASP A 1092 10.29 47.36 -48.43
N GLU A 1093 10.51 46.13 -47.99
CA GLU A 1093 11.81 45.58 -47.55
C GLU A 1093 12.72 45.14 -48.72
N HIS A 1094 12.28 45.34 -49.97
CA HIS A 1094 13.00 45.00 -51.21
C HIS A 1094 13.40 43.52 -51.34
N LEU A 1095 12.61 42.60 -50.78
CA LEU A 1095 12.83 41.18 -50.95
C LEU A 1095 12.53 40.74 -52.39
N SER A 1096 13.20 39.69 -52.87
CA SER A 1096 12.90 39.15 -54.21
C SER A 1096 11.54 38.45 -54.23
N GLY A 1097 10.94 38.34 -55.42
CA GLY A 1097 9.67 37.62 -55.59
C GLY A 1097 9.70 36.18 -55.06
N SER A 1098 10.81 35.46 -55.24
CA SER A 1098 10.98 34.10 -54.71
C SER A 1098 10.94 34.06 -53.18
N GLU A 1099 11.66 34.98 -52.51
CA GLU A 1099 11.71 35.07 -51.05
C GLU A 1099 10.37 35.52 -50.47
N CYS A 1100 9.71 36.47 -51.12
CA CYS A 1100 8.36 36.89 -50.76
C CYS A 1100 7.37 35.73 -50.87
N GLY A 1101 7.38 34.97 -51.97
CA GLY A 1101 6.52 33.81 -52.16
C GLY A 1101 6.74 32.73 -51.08
N GLN A 1102 8.00 32.42 -50.76
CA GLN A 1102 8.37 31.47 -49.71
C GLN A 1102 7.86 31.93 -48.33
N ARG A 1103 8.05 33.23 -48.01
CA ARG A 1103 7.64 33.82 -46.73
C ARG A 1103 6.13 33.82 -46.58
N LEU A 1104 5.39 34.18 -47.64
CA LEU A 1104 3.93 34.20 -47.64
C LEU A 1104 3.33 32.81 -47.45
N ILE A 1105 3.85 31.77 -48.13
CA ILE A 1105 3.32 30.40 -47.98
C ILE A 1105 3.74 29.75 -46.65
N THR A 1106 4.87 30.17 -46.08
CA THR A 1106 5.31 29.68 -44.75
C THR A 1106 4.39 30.22 -43.65
N GLU A 1107 4.06 31.50 -43.70
CA GLU A 1107 3.17 32.14 -42.72
C GLU A 1107 1.68 31.83 -42.99
N TYR A 1108 1.30 31.57 -44.25
CA TYR A 1108 -0.08 31.21 -44.64
C TYR A 1108 -0.12 29.94 -45.53
N PRO A 1109 0.09 28.73 -44.96
CA PRO A 1109 0.26 27.48 -45.73
C PRO A 1109 -0.94 27.05 -46.56
N ALA A 1110 -2.15 27.50 -46.20
CA ALA A 1110 -3.40 27.15 -46.87
C ALA A 1110 -3.76 28.10 -48.03
N THR A 1111 -2.91 29.08 -48.35
CA THR A 1111 -3.17 30.04 -49.43
C THR A 1111 -3.28 29.31 -50.77
N GLN A 1112 -4.18 29.75 -51.65
CA GLN A 1112 -4.30 29.21 -53.00
C GLN A 1112 -3.38 29.97 -53.97
N THR A 1113 -2.86 29.28 -54.98
CA THR A 1113 -1.89 29.82 -55.97
C THR A 1113 -2.36 31.15 -56.59
N LYS A 1114 -3.62 31.26 -57.00
CA LYS A 1114 -4.18 32.48 -57.59
C LYS A 1114 -4.27 33.64 -56.60
N VAL A 1115 -4.56 33.35 -55.33
CA VAL A 1115 -4.66 34.35 -54.25
C VAL A 1115 -3.26 34.85 -53.88
N LEU A 1116 -2.28 33.94 -53.74
CA LEU A 1116 -0.89 34.31 -53.48
C LEU A 1116 -0.32 35.18 -54.60
N GLY A 1117 -0.55 34.79 -55.86
CA GLY A 1117 -0.11 35.55 -57.03
C GLY A 1117 -0.75 36.94 -57.11
N SER A 1118 -2.06 37.04 -56.85
CA SER A 1118 -2.77 38.34 -56.87
C SER A 1118 -2.29 39.25 -55.75
N THR A 1119 -1.97 38.68 -54.59
CA THR A 1119 -1.49 39.43 -53.42
C THR A 1119 -0.08 40.00 -53.66
N MET A 1120 0.82 39.20 -54.23
CA MET A 1120 2.14 39.69 -54.63
C MET A 1120 2.05 40.78 -55.71
N ALA A 1121 1.13 40.63 -56.67
CA ALA A 1121 0.91 41.64 -57.70
C ALA A 1121 0.39 42.96 -57.13
N LEU A 1122 -0.57 42.90 -56.21
CA LEU A 1122 -1.11 44.07 -55.53
C LEU A 1122 -0.04 44.79 -54.69
N ALA A 1123 0.95 44.07 -54.16
CA ALA A 1123 2.07 44.64 -53.42
C ALA A 1123 3.09 45.36 -54.31
N GLY A 1124 3.04 45.18 -55.64
CA GLY A 1124 3.89 45.89 -56.61
C GLY A 1124 4.97 45.02 -57.28
N TYR A 1125 5.01 43.71 -57.02
CA TYR A 1125 5.93 42.80 -57.71
C TYR A 1125 5.62 42.71 -59.21
N SER A 1126 6.64 42.53 -60.05
CA SER A 1126 6.44 42.32 -61.49
C SER A 1126 5.85 40.94 -61.81
N ALA A 1127 5.36 40.74 -63.04
CA ALA A 1127 4.86 39.44 -63.49
C ALA A 1127 5.94 38.33 -63.37
N THR A 1128 7.19 38.67 -63.69
CA THR A 1128 8.34 37.75 -63.58
C THR A 1128 8.61 37.38 -62.12
N GLU A 1129 8.63 38.36 -61.21
CA GLU A 1129 8.87 38.12 -59.78
C GLU A 1129 7.70 37.38 -59.11
N THR A 1130 6.47 37.68 -59.53
CA THR A 1130 5.28 36.94 -59.07
C THR A 1130 5.32 35.49 -59.54
N GLY A 1131 5.75 35.23 -60.78
CA GLY A 1131 5.93 33.88 -61.30
C GLY A 1131 7.00 33.09 -60.53
N GLN A 1132 8.12 33.74 -60.20
CA GLN A 1132 9.16 33.14 -59.36
C GLN A 1132 8.67 32.86 -57.94
N GLY A 1133 7.92 33.80 -57.34
CA GLY A 1133 7.28 33.62 -56.04
C GLY A 1133 6.31 32.45 -55.99
N LEU A 1134 5.46 32.31 -57.00
CA LEU A 1134 4.55 31.16 -57.15
C LEU A 1134 5.32 29.84 -57.27
N LYS A 1135 6.42 29.82 -58.03
CA LYS A 1135 7.23 28.62 -58.21
C LYS A 1135 7.99 28.23 -56.94
N SER A 1136 8.46 29.22 -56.18
CA SER A 1136 9.11 29.01 -54.87
C SER A 1136 8.11 28.50 -53.84
N ALA A 1137 6.94 29.13 -53.77
CA ALA A 1137 5.87 28.77 -52.84
C ALA A 1137 5.25 27.39 -53.13
N TYR A 1138 5.11 27.03 -54.41
CA TYR A 1138 4.54 25.76 -54.87
C TYR A 1138 5.48 25.09 -55.86
N PRO A 1139 6.49 24.32 -55.40
CA PRO A 1139 7.49 23.73 -56.29
C PRO A 1139 6.90 22.84 -57.40
N SER A 1140 5.73 22.23 -57.15
CA SER A 1140 5.02 21.35 -58.08
C SER A 1140 4.11 22.06 -59.10
N ILE A 1141 3.93 23.38 -59.02
CA ILE A 1141 3.07 24.12 -59.98
C ILE A 1141 3.67 24.06 -61.40
N SER A 1142 2.82 23.84 -62.40
CA SER A 1142 3.25 23.74 -63.80
C SER A 1142 3.49 25.12 -64.43
N ALA A 1143 4.33 25.18 -65.47
CA ALA A 1143 4.61 26.44 -66.18
C ALA A 1143 3.36 27.01 -66.87
N SER A 1144 2.47 26.14 -67.37
CA SER A 1144 1.19 26.53 -67.95
C SER A 1144 0.26 27.17 -66.91
N GLU A 1145 0.18 26.61 -65.70
CA GLU A 1145 -0.65 27.17 -64.62
C GLU A 1145 -0.11 28.51 -64.12
N ILE A 1146 1.22 28.66 -63.96
CA ILE A 1146 1.81 29.97 -63.64
C ILE A 1146 1.44 30.99 -64.72
N THR A 1147 1.55 30.60 -65.99
CA THR A 1147 1.24 31.49 -67.12
C THR A 1147 -0.24 31.89 -67.12
N GLU A 1148 -1.16 30.96 -66.88
CA GLU A 1148 -2.59 31.26 -66.77
C GLU A 1148 -2.91 32.20 -65.60
N ILE A 1149 -2.27 31.99 -64.44
CA ILE A 1149 -2.43 32.84 -63.26
C ILE A 1149 -1.88 34.25 -63.55
N LEU A 1150 -0.68 34.37 -64.13
CA LEU A 1150 -0.08 35.65 -64.46
C LEU A 1150 -0.88 36.39 -65.55
N LEU A 1151 -1.39 35.68 -66.56
CA LEU A 1151 -2.28 36.26 -67.58
C LEU A 1151 -3.59 36.78 -66.97
N ALA A 1152 -4.15 36.05 -66.01
CA ALA A 1152 -5.36 36.47 -65.30
C ALA A 1152 -5.13 37.69 -64.40
N ILE A 1153 -3.92 37.90 -63.89
CA ILE A 1153 -3.58 38.98 -62.96
C ILE A 1153 -3.09 40.24 -63.69
N TYR A 1154 -2.20 40.11 -64.68
CA TYR A 1154 -1.53 41.24 -65.34
C TYR A 1154 -2.07 41.57 -66.75
N GLY A 1155 -2.91 40.72 -67.35
CA GLY A 1155 -3.40 40.92 -68.71
C GLY A 1155 -2.35 40.66 -69.81
N LYS A 1156 -2.77 40.68 -71.09
CA LYS A 1156 -2.03 40.16 -72.26
C LYS A 1156 -0.55 40.60 -72.34
N ALA A 1157 0.37 39.69 -72.03
CA ALA A 1157 1.68 39.65 -72.67
C ALA A 1157 1.51 39.23 -74.14
N LEU A 1158 2.28 39.84 -75.05
CA LEU A 1158 2.30 39.46 -76.48
C LEU A 1158 2.56 37.95 -76.58
N THR A 1159 1.78 37.22 -77.40
CA THR A 1159 2.07 35.80 -77.62
C THR A 1159 3.48 35.64 -78.21
N LEU A 1160 4.07 34.45 -78.10
CA LEU A 1160 5.40 34.16 -78.62
C LEU A 1160 5.56 34.63 -80.09
N GLU A 1161 4.54 34.46 -80.93
CA GLU A 1161 4.51 34.91 -82.32
C GLU A 1161 4.42 36.44 -82.44
N GLN A 1162 3.63 37.09 -81.58
CA GLN A 1162 3.50 38.55 -81.58
C GLN A 1162 4.77 39.24 -81.05
N LEU A 1163 5.47 38.61 -80.12
CA LEU A 1163 6.75 39.10 -79.60
C LEU A 1163 7.86 38.93 -80.66
N ALA A 1164 7.87 37.82 -81.38
CA ALA A 1164 8.76 37.61 -82.52
C ALA A 1164 8.48 38.61 -83.65
N GLN A 1165 7.20 38.85 -83.98
CA GLN A 1165 6.79 39.83 -84.98
C GLN A 1165 7.21 41.24 -84.59
N LYS A 1166 6.99 41.65 -83.34
CA LYS A 1166 7.43 42.95 -82.84
C LYS A 1166 8.94 43.11 -82.95
N ALA A 1167 9.71 42.09 -82.56
CA ALA A 1167 11.17 42.12 -82.67
C ALA A 1167 11.62 42.24 -84.13
N TYR A 1168 10.95 41.58 -85.06
CA TYR A 1168 11.23 41.70 -86.50
C TYR A 1168 10.90 43.09 -87.04
N ASP A 1169 9.74 43.64 -86.69
CA ASP A 1169 9.30 44.98 -87.08
C ASP A 1169 10.26 46.07 -86.54
N GLU A 1170 10.83 45.84 -85.35
CA GLU A 1170 11.85 46.66 -84.72
C GLU A 1170 13.28 46.40 -85.26
N ARG A 1171 13.42 45.50 -86.25
CA ARG A 1171 14.69 45.12 -86.91
C ARG A 1171 15.75 44.56 -85.95
N ILE A 1172 15.33 43.89 -84.89
CA ILE A 1172 16.23 43.18 -83.98
C ILE A 1172 16.85 41.99 -84.73
N SER A 1173 18.11 41.64 -84.45
CA SER A 1173 18.75 40.49 -85.10
C SER A 1173 18.14 39.16 -84.65
N GLY A 1174 18.15 38.13 -85.52
CA GLY A 1174 17.63 36.80 -85.17
C GLY A 1174 18.22 36.22 -83.89
N ASN A 1175 19.52 36.43 -83.64
CA ASN A 1175 20.20 36.01 -82.41
C ASN A 1175 19.56 36.65 -81.16
N GLN A 1176 19.43 37.98 -81.15
CA GLN A 1176 18.84 38.72 -80.02
C GLN A 1176 17.36 38.43 -79.85
N CYS A 1177 16.63 38.25 -80.96
CA CYS A 1177 15.23 37.84 -80.93
C CYS A 1177 15.09 36.47 -80.25
N GLY A 1178 15.90 35.48 -80.63
CA GLY A 1178 15.87 34.15 -80.01
C GLY A 1178 16.16 34.19 -78.50
N GLN A 1179 17.14 35.00 -78.09
CA GLN A 1179 17.49 35.16 -76.67
C GLN A 1179 16.39 35.87 -75.86
N THR A 1180 15.74 36.86 -76.46
CA THR A 1180 14.61 37.56 -75.85
C THR A 1180 13.41 36.62 -75.68
N LEU A 1181 13.08 35.86 -76.73
CA LEU A 1181 11.96 34.91 -76.71
C LEU A 1181 12.13 33.80 -75.67
N ILE A 1182 13.34 33.23 -75.52
CA ILE A 1182 13.58 32.18 -74.52
C ILE A 1182 13.69 32.74 -73.10
N THR A 1183 14.11 34.00 -72.93
CA THR A 1183 14.12 34.65 -71.62
C THR A 1183 12.70 34.86 -71.11
N GLU A 1184 11.81 35.32 -72.01
CA GLU A 1184 10.42 35.59 -71.66
C GLU A 1184 9.57 34.32 -71.62
N TYR A 1185 9.93 33.29 -72.40
CA TYR A 1185 9.25 31.99 -72.44
C TYR A 1185 10.25 30.81 -72.31
N PRO A 1186 10.80 30.56 -71.10
CA PRO A 1186 11.93 29.63 -70.87
C PRO A 1186 11.67 28.17 -71.23
N ALA A 1187 10.41 27.75 -71.26
CA ALA A 1187 10.01 26.37 -71.50
C ALA A 1187 9.66 26.08 -72.98
N THR A 1188 9.85 27.05 -73.88
CA THR A 1188 9.52 26.89 -75.30
C THR A 1188 10.39 25.81 -75.92
N GLN A 1189 9.85 25.00 -76.83
CA GLN A 1189 10.63 24.01 -77.59
C GLN A 1189 11.29 24.65 -78.81
N THR A 1190 12.45 24.14 -79.20
CA THR A 1190 13.27 24.64 -80.33
C THR A 1190 12.45 24.81 -81.62
N LYS A 1191 11.56 23.87 -81.93
CA LYS A 1191 10.68 23.93 -83.10
C LYS A 1191 9.68 25.09 -83.04
N VAL A 1192 9.05 25.30 -81.89
CA VAL A 1192 8.00 26.31 -81.71
C VAL A 1192 8.61 27.71 -81.73
N LEU A 1193 9.77 27.88 -81.10
CA LEU A 1193 10.53 29.14 -81.14
C LEU A 1193 11.01 29.45 -82.57
N GLY A 1194 11.51 28.44 -83.29
CA GLY A 1194 11.92 28.58 -84.69
C GLY A 1194 10.75 28.94 -85.62
N SER A 1195 9.58 28.33 -85.41
CA SER A 1195 8.37 28.64 -86.18
C SER A 1195 7.86 30.05 -85.93
N ALA A 1196 7.89 30.52 -84.68
CA ALA A 1196 7.49 31.89 -84.33
C ALA A 1196 8.40 32.94 -84.99
N MET A 1197 9.72 32.71 -84.98
CA MET A 1197 10.68 33.58 -85.68
C MET A 1197 10.49 33.55 -87.20
N ALA A 1198 10.25 32.39 -87.79
CA ALA A 1198 10.02 32.28 -89.23
C ALA A 1198 8.74 32.98 -89.68
N LEU A 1199 7.65 32.79 -88.93
CA LEU A 1199 6.38 33.47 -89.20
C LEU A 1199 6.50 35.00 -89.07
N ALA A 1200 7.37 35.47 -88.18
CA ALA A 1200 7.65 36.89 -88.02
C ALA A 1200 8.39 37.53 -89.22
N GLY A 1201 9.05 36.72 -90.06
CA GLY A 1201 9.73 37.16 -91.28
C GLY A 1201 11.26 37.00 -91.25
N TYR A 1202 11.84 36.43 -90.19
CA TYR A 1202 13.29 36.15 -90.13
C TYR A 1202 13.69 35.13 -91.20
N SER A 1203 14.89 35.27 -91.76
CA SER A 1203 15.44 34.29 -92.71
C SER A 1203 15.85 32.98 -92.02
N ALA A 1204 15.95 31.87 -92.76
CA ALA A 1204 16.40 30.59 -92.19
C ALA A 1204 17.78 30.69 -91.49
N THR A 1205 18.65 31.58 -91.96
CA THR A 1205 19.96 31.83 -91.35
C THR A 1205 19.81 32.55 -89.99
N GLU A 1206 18.96 33.58 -89.93
CA GLU A 1206 18.73 34.35 -88.71
C GLU A 1206 17.94 33.56 -87.66
N THR A 1207 16.95 32.77 -88.09
CA THR A 1207 16.23 31.83 -87.21
C THR A 1207 17.18 30.76 -86.67
N GLY A 1208 18.11 30.25 -87.48
CA GLY A 1208 19.16 29.32 -87.02
C GLY A 1208 20.07 29.93 -85.95
N GLN A 1209 20.47 31.19 -86.13
CA GLN A 1209 21.26 31.93 -85.13
C GLN A 1209 20.45 32.21 -83.86
N GLY A 1210 19.16 32.55 -83.98
CA GLY A 1210 18.24 32.71 -82.86
C GLY A 1210 18.09 31.44 -82.03
N LEU A 1211 17.90 30.30 -82.70
CA LEU A 1211 17.84 28.99 -82.02
C LEU A 1211 19.16 28.64 -81.32
N LYS A 1212 20.31 28.93 -81.94
CA LYS A 1212 21.61 28.68 -81.30
C LYS A 1212 21.86 29.58 -80.09
N SER A 1213 21.36 30.82 -80.14
CA SER A 1213 21.44 31.75 -79.01
C SER A 1213 20.50 31.35 -77.87
N ALA A 1214 19.26 31.01 -78.21
CA ALA A 1214 18.25 30.56 -77.24
C ALA A 1214 18.64 29.25 -76.54
N TYR A 1215 19.28 28.33 -77.28
CA TYR A 1215 19.72 27.03 -76.78
C TYR A 1215 21.20 26.81 -77.11
N PRO A 1216 22.14 27.29 -76.29
CA PRO A 1216 23.57 27.21 -76.58
C PRO A 1216 24.09 25.79 -76.85
N SER A 1217 23.47 24.78 -76.25
CA SER A 1217 23.81 23.36 -76.37
C SER A 1217 23.19 22.62 -77.55
N ILE A 1218 22.29 23.25 -78.34
CA ILE A 1218 21.63 22.59 -79.47
C ILE A 1218 22.64 22.19 -80.56
N SER A 1219 22.51 20.97 -81.09
CA SER A 1219 23.41 20.44 -82.14
C SER A 1219 23.07 21.01 -83.52
N ALA A 1220 24.07 21.02 -84.42
CA ALA A 1220 23.85 21.51 -85.79
C ALA A 1220 22.78 20.68 -86.54
N SER A 1221 22.67 19.37 -86.26
CA SER A 1221 21.63 18.50 -86.80
C SER A 1221 20.22 18.87 -86.32
N GLU A 1222 20.07 19.28 -85.06
CA GLU A 1222 18.77 19.67 -84.50
C GLU A 1222 18.32 21.05 -85.00
N ILE A 1223 19.24 22.01 -85.13
CA ILE A 1223 18.93 23.29 -85.80
C ILE A 1223 18.49 23.03 -87.24
N THR A 1224 19.23 22.16 -87.95
CA THR A 1224 18.92 21.83 -89.35
C THR A 1224 17.55 21.17 -89.47
N ALA A 1225 17.19 20.26 -88.57
CA ALA A 1225 15.87 19.64 -88.54
C ALA A 1225 14.75 20.67 -88.26
N ALA A 1226 14.94 21.56 -87.28
CA ALA A 1226 13.97 22.60 -86.97
C ALA A 1226 13.80 23.59 -88.14
N LEU A 1227 14.87 23.97 -88.83
CA LEU A 1227 14.82 24.85 -90.00
C LEU A 1227 14.18 24.18 -91.22
N LEU A 1228 14.53 22.92 -91.51
CA LEU A 1228 13.93 22.13 -92.61
C LEU A 1228 12.43 21.99 -92.46
N GLU A 1229 11.96 21.80 -91.22
CA GLU A 1229 10.54 21.65 -90.95
C GLU A 1229 9.80 22.99 -90.99
N THR A 1230 10.47 24.08 -90.63
CA THR A 1230 9.87 25.42 -90.60
C THR A 1230 9.80 26.09 -91.98
N TYR A 1231 10.84 25.93 -92.82
CA TYR A 1231 10.91 26.58 -94.15
C TYR A 1231 10.70 25.61 -95.33
N GLY A 1232 10.63 24.30 -95.10
CA GLY A 1232 10.53 23.28 -96.15
C GLY A 1232 11.81 23.14 -97.00
N ARG A 1233 11.91 22.11 -97.85
CA ARG A 1233 13.01 21.98 -98.82
C ARG A 1233 12.93 23.10 -99.86
N GLN A 1234 13.74 24.15 -99.70
CA GLN A 1234 14.25 24.93 -100.84
C GLN A 1234 15.73 24.66 -101.01
#